data_AF-A0A9E0WTZ1-F1
#
_entry.id   AF-A0A9E0WTZ1-F1
#
_cell.length_a   1.000
_cell.length_b   1.000
_cell.length_c   1.000
_cell.angle_alpha   90.00
_cell.angle_beta   90.00
_cell.angle_gamma   90.00
#
_symmetry.space_group_name_H-M   'P 1'
#
loop_
_entity.id
_entity.type
_entity.pdbx_description
1 polymer ?
#
loop_
_entity_poly.entity_id
_entity_poly.type
_entity_poly.pdbx_seq_one_letter_code
_entity_poly.pdbx_strand_id
1 'polypeptide(L)'
;MRTSTNHIERRGMRRDIGTAAGACKLAVLLVAAALSACGGGDSAPLAVAPTQSEVLPQVSAVTPVPTSAPVAGSSGTVPMSKDLLTQIQGLLTPPAPALATPIVGAADSGMLLLLVPDNASLTDAGITAWVDAASEVGTRIMPITDSQFLALGTTGALAYAGLVLPDMVHSIATDDIVAAVRAYTNAGGKTFLTFDFAALTLNANNQPVYPIPKSRLSDLAGVDYVLYDKYRDQTTGLGPVVAMTSTLRELLVPPGKSEPYPPPAVATPTPPPSILDTLFKAKAAGTNVPILDAAGVAPGQALYLAPSIADPGGVHGFDPQQFQMLPSYSVIRAPGLPPSTPRTVSINFGSAFKAPVHPTTTTLLPRPTATQPLVVSSDDSASTTADASSDVQTQSGVAAKAAVVDQLEAYSGYLLGYLIYPTYQTEGTYAGTTLATSPNFGLVAGVSSYGAGKVMFVNLPLGYLKGRTDALPMHGFLNYFVKNVLNGMRLSGMPNAVPGITLNWHLDAMEAQAPMLALEKAGIFKTKNFSMHITAGPDTVTIGDGLGFNLDHNPTAQAFLRRMDKLGHAVGSHGGWDHDYYGLNASETNEATFLPYLIWNRTSVDTVLGHPSRDYSAPEGNNPTWAMSWLESQGVVGAYFAGHTGLGVTRQYRDNMLETPKLWVSPVTPFGNYATYEEWQDFNVPKADVSAWYQQLIDFDIAQNTARMVYAHPPGAYDWLDVLKQFIAYGNSKGASKFKWYTIQRLADFLATRNQVSWSQTPLTNGATRVAASHPVSLAEMVWLLPKNRYLKPTGVTGASVADGGSYWLVKAKAVTSLQFDAKPNPTYVPS
;
A
#
# COMPACT_ATOMS: atom_id res chain seq x y z
N MET A 1 -67.85 -6.46 13.31
CA MET A 1 -69.20 -6.39 13.92
C MET A 1 -69.21 -7.27 15.18
N ARG A 2 -69.99 -6.93 16.24
CA ARG A 2 -70.64 -7.76 17.29
C ARG A 2 -69.90 -9.00 17.88
N THR A 3 -69.92 -9.39 19.17
CA THR A 3 -70.50 -8.96 20.48
C THR A 3 -69.95 -9.94 21.56
N SER A 4 -69.95 -9.75 22.91
CA SER A 4 -70.27 -8.61 23.80
C SER A 4 -69.83 -8.89 25.26
N THR A 5 -69.07 -7.96 25.86
CA THR A 5 -69.14 -7.42 27.26
C THR A 5 -69.79 -8.18 28.44
N ASN A 6 -69.14 -8.08 29.61
CA ASN A 6 -69.69 -7.72 30.96
C ASN A 6 -68.51 -7.12 31.79
N HIS A 7 -68.53 -5.97 32.50
CA HIS A 7 -69.38 -5.40 33.60
C HIS A 7 -69.29 -6.22 34.92
N ILE A 8 -69.08 -5.68 36.14
CA ILE A 8 -69.69 -4.57 36.96
C ILE A 8 -68.67 -4.16 38.10
N GLU A 9 -68.60 -3.01 38.82
CA GLU A 9 -68.90 -1.56 38.65
C GLU A 9 -68.48 -0.70 39.91
N ARG A 10 -67.81 0.47 39.71
CA ARG A 10 -67.76 1.68 40.63
C ARG A 10 -67.03 1.53 42.01
N ARG A 11 -66.81 2.55 42.89
CA ARG A 11 -67.35 3.94 43.02
C ARG A 11 -66.47 4.91 43.90
N GLY A 12 -66.36 6.21 43.52
CA GLY A 12 -66.04 7.36 44.43
C GLY A 12 -64.55 7.70 44.65
N MET A 13 -64.14 8.92 45.09
CA MET A 13 -64.83 10.20 45.40
C MET A 13 -63.89 11.42 45.14
N ARG A 14 -64.42 12.65 45.04
CA ARG A 14 -63.69 13.93 44.79
C ARG A 14 -63.18 14.62 46.07
N ARG A 15 -62.20 15.54 45.95
CA ARG A 15 -62.31 17.02 46.15
C ARG A 15 -60.96 17.73 45.83
N ASP A 16 -60.92 18.84 45.10
CA ASP A 16 -61.24 20.26 45.46
C ASP A 16 -60.27 20.78 46.57
N ILE A 17 -59.49 21.89 46.50
CA ILE A 17 -59.27 23.00 45.53
C ILE A 17 -57.91 23.73 45.85
N GLY A 18 -57.27 24.49 44.95
CA GLY A 18 -56.13 25.40 45.29
C GLY A 18 -55.47 26.21 44.14
N THR A 19 -55.48 27.54 44.20
CA THR A 19 -55.02 28.46 43.12
C THR A 19 -54.15 29.63 43.62
N ALA A 20 -53.17 30.07 42.82
CA ALA A 20 -52.63 31.43 42.85
C ALA A 20 -52.03 31.82 41.49
N ALA A 21 -52.03 33.12 41.15
CA ALA A 21 -51.48 33.65 39.90
C ALA A 21 -50.76 34.99 40.14
N GLY A 22 -49.80 35.34 39.27
CA GLY A 22 -49.09 36.61 39.31
C GLY A 22 -48.45 36.93 37.97
N ALA A 23 -48.91 38.01 37.33
CA ALA A 23 -48.41 38.47 36.03
C ALA A 23 -48.09 39.97 36.09
N CYS A 24 -47.07 40.40 35.33
CA CYS A 24 -46.79 41.82 35.10
C CYS A 24 -46.48 42.07 33.60
N LYS A 25 -46.55 43.32 33.16
CA LYS A 25 -46.76 43.71 31.74
C LYS A 25 -45.62 44.55 31.16
N LEU A 26 -45.39 44.41 29.85
CA LEU A 26 -45.24 45.44 28.79
C LEU A 26 -44.86 44.68 27.49
N ALA A 27 -45.65 44.64 26.40
CA ALA A 27 -46.03 45.70 25.45
C ALA A 27 -44.81 46.22 24.64
N VAL A 28 -44.68 45.89 23.34
CA VAL A 28 -44.93 46.74 22.12
C VAL A 28 -44.40 45.92 20.90
N LEU A 29 -44.97 45.78 19.68
CA LEU A 29 -46.20 46.30 19.04
C LEU A 29 -46.72 45.39 17.87
N LEU A 30 -47.24 45.98 16.77
CA LEU A 30 -47.79 45.45 15.50
C LEU A 30 -46.67 45.15 14.43
N VAL A 31 -46.88 44.62 13.20
CA VAL A 31 -48.04 44.36 12.28
C VAL A 31 -47.72 43.01 11.55
N ALA A 32 -48.48 41.91 11.54
CA ALA A 32 -49.78 41.55 10.91
C ALA A 32 -49.84 41.44 9.35
N ALA A 33 -50.30 40.26 8.86
CA ALA A 33 -51.12 39.99 7.65
C ALA A 33 -50.56 40.32 6.23
N ALA A 34 -50.90 39.60 5.13
CA ALA A 34 -51.57 38.30 4.85
C ALA A 34 -51.20 37.90 3.37
N LEU A 35 -51.81 36.97 2.61
CA LEU A 35 -53.09 36.23 2.66
C LEU A 35 -53.02 34.98 1.75
N SER A 36 -53.83 33.95 2.03
CA SER A 36 -53.91 32.67 1.29
C SER A 36 -54.83 32.71 0.05
N ALA A 37 -54.59 31.80 -0.90
CA ALA A 37 -55.57 31.39 -1.93
C ALA A 37 -55.37 29.90 -2.30
N CYS A 38 -56.41 29.24 -2.82
CA CYS A 38 -56.46 27.77 -2.97
C CYS A 38 -56.46 27.34 -4.45
N GLY A 39 -56.02 26.10 -4.71
CA GLY A 39 -56.19 25.40 -5.99
C GLY A 39 -55.58 23.99 -5.94
N GLY A 40 -56.26 22.99 -6.48
CA GLY A 40 -55.78 21.60 -6.52
C GLY A 40 -56.27 20.88 -7.78
N GLY A 41 -55.65 19.74 -8.09
CA GLY A 41 -55.99 18.89 -9.24
C GLY A 41 -54.86 17.92 -9.55
N ASP A 42 -55.20 16.67 -9.86
CA ASP A 42 -54.24 15.57 -10.04
C ASP A 42 -53.45 15.64 -11.34
N SER A 43 -52.17 15.24 -11.30
CA SER A 43 -51.50 14.46 -12.35
C SER A 43 -50.10 14.03 -11.89
N ALA A 44 -49.89 12.72 -11.72
CA ALA A 44 -48.55 12.15 -11.90
C ALA A 44 -48.27 12.07 -13.41
N PRO A 45 -47.01 12.23 -13.86
CA PRO A 45 -46.26 11.00 -14.09
C PRO A 45 -44.73 11.09 -13.91
N LEU A 46 -44.12 9.91 -13.87
CA LEU A 46 -42.73 9.57 -14.21
C LEU A 46 -41.60 10.07 -13.30
N ALA A 47 -40.58 9.20 -13.18
CA ALA A 47 -39.38 9.46 -12.42
C ALA A 47 -38.37 10.28 -13.24
N VAL A 48 -37.68 11.20 -12.57
CA VAL A 48 -36.36 11.67 -12.96
C VAL A 48 -35.40 11.16 -11.90
N ALA A 49 -34.46 10.31 -12.30
CA ALA A 49 -33.42 9.85 -11.39
C ALA A 49 -32.54 11.05 -10.98
N PRO A 50 -32.18 11.22 -9.70
CA PRO A 50 -31.23 12.25 -9.32
C PRO A 50 -29.88 11.92 -9.97
N THR A 51 -29.39 12.82 -10.82
CA THR A 51 -28.01 12.79 -11.31
C THR A 51 -27.08 13.15 -10.15
N GLN A 52 -26.76 12.16 -9.32
CA GLN A 52 -25.93 12.36 -8.13
C GLN A 52 -24.48 12.59 -8.55
N SER A 53 -23.96 13.78 -8.23
CA SER A 53 -22.52 14.01 -8.16
C SER A 53 -21.91 13.05 -7.15
N GLU A 54 -20.76 12.46 -7.47
CA GLU A 54 -20.05 11.56 -6.56
C GLU A 54 -19.76 12.26 -5.22
N VAL A 55 -20.22 11.64 -4.12
CA VAL A 55 -19.97 12.13 -2.76
C VAL A 55 -18.60 11.62 -2.31
N LEU A 56 -17.55 12.16 -2.92
CA LEU A 56 -16.16 11.81 -2.60
C LEU A 56 -15.86 12.10 -1.11
N PRO A 57 -14.97 11.31 -0.46
CA PRO A 57 -14.47 11.61 0.88
C PRO A 57 -13.95 13.05 1.00
N GLN A 58 -14.23 13.71 2.13
CA GLN A 58 -13.82 15.09 2.36
C GLN A 58 -12.40 15.14 2.96
N VAL A 59 -11.42 15.39 2.12
CA VAL A 59 -10.03 15.62 2.54
C VAL A 59 -9.88 17.03 3.12
N SER A 60 -9.28 17.16 4.30
CA SER A 60 -9.08 18.41 5.04
C SER A 60 -7.66 18.50 5.61
N ALA A 61 -7.05 19.69 5.66
CA ALA A 61 -5.72 19.87 6.23
C ALA A 61 -5.77 20.05 7.76
N VAL A 62 -4.95 19.27 8.49
CA VAL A 62 -4.71 19.40 9.94
C VAL A 62 -3.73 20.54 10.21
N THR A 63 -2.61 20.54 9.50
CA THR A 63 -1.57 21.56 9.56
C THR A 63 -1.78 22.57 8.42
N PRO A 64 -2.06 23.85 8.71
CA PRO A 64 -2.23 24.86 7.67
C PRO A 64 -0.95 25.03 6.86
N VAL A 65 -1.00 24.71 5.56
CA VAL A 65 0.15 24.84 4.64
C VAL A 65 0.45 26.33 4.40
N PRO A 66 1.58 26.87 4.91
CA PRO A 66 1.93 28.28 4.69
C PRO A 66 2.18 28.57 3.22
N THR A 67 1.76 29.73 2.73
CA THR A 67 2.36 30.33 1.51
C THR A 67 3.72 30.92 1.86
N SER A 68 4.72 30.67 1.03
CA SER A 68 6.05 31.26 1.22
C SER A 68 6.00 32.79 1.07
N ALA A 69 6.09 33.51 2.19
CA ALA A 69 6.69 34.83 2.16
C ALA A 69 8.19 34.68 1.79
N PRO A 70 8.81 35.67 1.12
CA PRO A 70 10.24 35.62 0.83
C PRO A 70 11.06 35.79 2.11
N VAL A 71 11.39 34.68 2.78
CA VAL A 71 12.21 34.67 4.01
C VAL A 71 13.66 34.91 3.63
N ALA A 72 14.06 36.18 3.63
CA ALA A 72 15.45 36.59 3.48
C ALA A 72 16.28 36.22 4.73
N GLY A 73 16.74 34.98 4.78
CA GLY A 73 17.75 34.50 5.73
C GLY A 73 17.22 34.14 7.12
N SER A 74 16.81 32.89 7.30
CA SER A 74 16.66 32.27 8.62
C SER A 74 17.56 31.04 8.76
N SER A 75 18.85 31.26 9.06
CA SER A 75 19.75 30.23 9.59
C SER A 75 19.33 29.88 11.03
N GLY A 76 18.17 29.25 11.17
CA GLY A 76 17.56 28.92 12.45
C GLY A 76 18.29 27.76 13.12
N THR A 77 19.01 28.03 14.20
CA THR A 77 19.60 26.99 15.04
C THR A 77 18.52 26.26 15.82
N VAL A 78 17.98 25.19 15.22
CA VAL A 78 17.24 24.16 15.95
C VAL A 78 18.19 23.56 17.02
N PRO A 79 17.77 23.39 18.28
CA PRO A 79 18.60 22.73 19.29
C PRO A 79 18.82 21.27 18.88
N MET A 80 20.05 20.93 18.51
CA MET A 80 20.44 19.56 18.18
C MET A 80 20.15 18.62 19.35
N SER A 81 19.56 17.44 19.07
CA SER A 81 19.57 16.34 20.03
C SER A 81 21.01 15.90 20.31
N LYS A 82 21.27 15.37 21.51
CA LYS A 82 22.62 14.88 21.85
C LYS A 82 23.07 13.74 20.93
N ASP A 83 22.11 12.95 20.46
CA ASP A 83 22.34 11.79 19.59
C ASP A 83 22.75 12.23 18.18
N LEU A 84 22.10 13.27 17.62
CA LEU A 84 22.53 13.89 16.37
C LEU A 84 23.89 14.59 16.54
N LEU A 85 24.15 15.20 17.71
CA LEU A 85 25.43 15.84 18.00
C LEU A 85 26.58 14.80 18.10
N THR A 86 26.29 13.57 18.54
CA THR A 86 27.26 12.46 18.53
C THR A 86 27.43 11.86 17.13
N GLN A 87 26.37 11.74 16.32
CA GLN A 87 26.52 11.38 14.89
C GLN A 87 27.40 12.38 14.14
N ILE A 88 27.15 13.69 14.32
CA ILE A 88 27.92 14.76 13.68
C ILE A 88 29.36 14.78 14.21
N GLN A 89 29.61 14.58 15.51
CA GLN A 89 30.97 14.48 16.04
C GLN A 89 31.71 13.23 15.54
N GLY A 90 31.02 12.11 15.33
CA GLY A 90 31.56 10.90 14.69
C GLY A 90 31.85 11.06 13.18
N LEU A 91 31.25 12.05 12.52
CA LEU A 91 31.55 12.45 11.13
C LEU A 91 32.67 13.50 11.03
N LEU A 92 33.01 14.18 12.14
CA LEU A 92 34.00 15.28 12.17
C LEU A 92 35.43 14.86 12.52
N THR A 93 35.64 13.63 13.02
CA THR A 93 36.99 13.05 13.08
C THR A 93 37.41 12.56 11.70
N PRO A 94 38.54 13.00 11.12
CA PRO A 94 39.10 12.31 9.97
C PRO A 94 39.36 10.85 10.36
N PRO A 95 39.07 9.86 9.50
CA PRO A 95 39.13 8.47 9.89
C PRO A 95 40.56 8.09 10.30
N ALA A 96 40.74 7.71 11.56
CA ALA A 96 41.72 6.69 11.86
C ALA A 96 41.38 5.48 10.97
N PRO A 97 42.35 4.82 10.33
CA PRO A 97 42.07 3.71 9.43
C PRO A 97 41.49 2.54 10.22
N ALA A 98 40.17 2.50 10.33
CA ALA A 98 39.43 1.31 10.68
C ALA A 98 39.89 0.23 9.71
N LEU A 99 40.45 -0.86 10.23
CA LEU A 99 40.88 -1.99 9.42
C LEU A 99 39.63 -2.59 8.79
N ALA A 100 39.29 -2.12 7.59
CA ALA A 100 38.10 -2.49 6.85
C ALA A 100 38.03 -4.01 6.83
N THR A 101 37.06 -4.57 7.54
CA THR A 101 36.97 -6.02 7.70
C THR A 101 36.74 -6.58 6.30
N PRO A 102 37.66 -7.41 5.77
CA PRO A 102 37.58 -7.81 4.38
C PRO A 102 36.28 -8.57 4.15
N ILE A 103 35.68 -8.43 2.96
CA ILE A 103 34.46 -9.17 2.62
C ILE A 103 34.81 -10.68 2.62
N VAL A 104 34.45 -11.37 3.69
CA VAL A 104 34.86 -12.77 3.94
C VAL A 104 33.98 -13.72 3.12
N GLY A 105 34.27 -13.85 1.83
CA GLY A 105 33.58 -14.78 0.95
C GLY A 105 34.10 -14.74 -0.49
N ALA A 106 33.72 -15.74 -1.27
CA ALA A 106 33.76 -15.62 -2.73
C ALA A 106 32.61 -14.70 -3.18
N ALA A 107 32.86 -13.83 -4.16
CA ALA A 107 31.83 -12.95 -4.70
C ALA A 107 30.66 -13.73 -5.30
N ASP A 108 29.45 -13.23 -5.09
CA ASP A 108 28.21 -13.91 -5.46
C ASP A 108 27.52 -13.18 -6.63
N SER A 109 27.45 -13.85 -7.77
CA SER A 109 26.96 -13.26 -9.03
C SER A 109 25.46 -12.99 -9.07
N GLY A 110 24.75 -13.24 -7.97
CA GLY A 110 23.33 -12.99 -7.78
C GLY A 110 23.01 -12.17 -6.53
N MET A 111 24.01 -11.56 -5.90
CA MET A 111 23.89 -10.71 -4.71
C MET A 111 23.96 -9.23 -5.12
N LEU A 112 23.07 -8.41 -4.56
CA LEU A 112 23.16 -6.95 -4.68
C LEU A 112 24.08 -6.37 -3.59
N LEU A 113 24.78 -5.30 -3.94
CA LEU A 113 25.50 -4.45 -2.99
C LEU A 113 24.61 -3.25 -2.61
N LEU A 114 24.47 -2.96 -1.32
CA LEU A 114 23.86 -1.73 -0.80
C LEU A 114 24.97 -0.84 -0.26
N LEU A 115 25.27 0.27 -0.95
CA LEU A 115 26.38 1.14 -0.56
C LEU A 115 25.99 2.01 0.64
N VAL A 116 26.77 1.95 1.72
CA VAL A 116 26.51 2.67 2.97
C VAL A 116 27.77 3.40 3.48
N PRO A 117 27.64 4.44 4.32
CA PRO A 117 28.78 5.10 4.96
C PRO A 117 29.64 4.13 5.80
N ASP A 118 30.94 4.41 5.90
CA ASP A 118 31.89 3.63 6.75
C ASP A 118 31.54 3.61 8.25
N ASN A 119 30.70 4.54 8.73
CA ASN A 119 30.23 4.62 10.12
C ASN A 119 28.78 4.13 10.32
N ALA A 120 28.12 3.58 9.29
CA ALA A 120 26.73 3.15 9.39
C ALA A 120 26.57 1.86 10.22
N SER A 121 25.55 1.82 11.09
CA SER A 121 25.20 0.58 11.80
C SER A 121 24.48 -0.38 10.87
N LEU A 122 24.90 -1.64 10.83
CA LEU A 122 24.19 -2.70 10.08
C LEU A 122 22.81 -3.04 10.70
N THR A 123 22.50 -2.53 11.89
CA THR A 123 21.18 -2.61 12.55
C THR A 123 20.34 -1.34 12.35
N ASP A 124 20.79 -0.40 11.51
CA ASP A 124 20.02 0.80 11.20
C ASP A 124 18.69 0.44 10.51
N ALA A 125 17.64 1.21 10.78
CA ALA A 125 16.31 0.93 10.26
C ALA A 125 16.18 1.14 8.75
N GLY A 126 16.85 2.17 8.19
CA GLY A 126 16.91 2.38 6.75
C GLY A 126 17.68 1.26 6.04
N ILE A 127 18.81 0.83 6.61
CA ILE A 127 19.58 -0.30 6.07
C ILE A 127 18.77 -1.60 6.13
N THR A 128 18.17 -1.92 7.27
CA THR A 128 17.39 -3.16 7.42
C THR A 128 16.12 -3.15 6.58
N ALA A 129 15.47 -1.99 6.37
CA ALA A 129 14.33 -1.87 5.46
C ALA A 129 14.68 -2.27 4.02
N TRP A 130 15.87 -1.91 3.52
CA TRP A 130 16.38 -2.36 2.22
C TRP A 130 16.68 -3.86 2.18
N VAL A 131 17.23 -4.44 3.26
CA VAL A 131 17.49 -5.89 3.37
C VAL A 131 16.17 -6.69 3.39
N ASP A 132 15.19 -6.22 4.14
CA ASP A 132 13.90 -6.89 4.28
C ASP A 132 13.06 -6.77 3.00
N ALA A 133 12.97 -5.59 2.38
CA ALA A 133 12.30 -5.43 1.09
C ALA A 133 12.95 -6.27 -0.02
N ALA A 134 14.29 -6.42 0.00
CA ALA A 134 15.00 -7.32 -0.90
C ALA A 134 14.63 -8.79 -0.67
N SER A 135 14.56 -9.24 0.58
CA SER A 135 14.08 -10.59 0.92
C SER A 135 12.64 -10.79 0.46
N GLU A 136 11.73 -9.86 0.75
CA GLU A 136 10.31 -9.94 0.41
C GLU A 136 10.09 -10.02 -1.12
N VAL A 137 10.82 -9.21 -1.91
CA VAL A 137 10.86 -9.28 -3.39
C VAL A 137 11.51 -10.58 -3.91
N GLY A 138 12.36 -11.22 -3.10
CA GLY A 138 13.03 -12.48 -3.42
C GLY A 138 14.39 -12.36 -4.09
N THR A 139 15.02 -11.19 -4.00
CA THR A 139 16.46 -11.03 -4.30
C THR A 139 17.28 -11.20 -3.02
N ARG A 140 18.59 -10.99 -3.09
CA ARG A 140 19.47 -10.87 -1.93
C ARG A 140 20.28 -9.59 -2.06
N ILE A 141 20.52 -8.93 -0.93
CA ILE A 141 21.32 -7.71 -0.84
C ILE A 141 22.20 -7.78 0.40
N MET A 142 23.38 -7.19 0.34
CA MET A 142 24.28 -7.01 1.48
C MET A 142 24.74 -5.56 1.57
N PRO A 143 24.78 -4.95 2.77
CA PRO A 143 25.51 -3.71 2.99
C PRO A 143 26.99 -3.88 2.63
N ILE A 144 27.54 -2.85 1.99
CA ILE A 144 28.98 -2.68 1.75
C ILE A 144 29.34 -1.24 2.09
N THR A 145 30.41 -1.03 2.86
CA THR A 145 30.82 0.33 3.21
C THR A 145 31.59 1.01 2.08
N ASP A 146 31.69 2.34 2.13
CA ASP A 146 32.51 3.13 1.20
C ASP A 146 33.94 2.59 1.03
N SER A 147 34.68 2.39 2.14
CA SER A 147 36.03 1.83 2.09
C SER A 147 36.07 0.41 1.53
N GLN A 148 35.05 -0.42 1.81
CA GLN A 148 34.97 -1.77 1.24
C GLN A 148 34.68 -1.77 -0.27
N PHE A 149 33.82 -0.86 -0.75
CA PHE A 149 33.50 -0.72 -2.17
C PHE A 149 34.69 -0.18 -2.97
N LEU A 150 35.42 0.79 -2.42
CA LEU A 150 36.69 1.26 -2.98
C LEU A 150 37.74 0.14 -3.02
N ALA A 151 37.83 -0.68 -1.97
CA ALA A 151 38.78 -1.81 -1.90
C ALA A 151 38.45 -2.96 -2.87
N LEU A 152 37.18 -3.19 -3.22
CA LEU A 152 36.82 -4.11 -4.31
C LEU A 152 37.28 -3.60 -5.69
N GLY A 153 37.21 -2.28 -5.89
CA GLY A 153 37.38 -1.64 -7.19
C GLY A 153 36.35 -2.12 -8.23
N THR A 154 36.46 -1.59 -9.45
CA THR A 154 35.55 -1.90 -10.57
C THR A 154 35.43 -3.41 -10.83
N THR A 155 36.56 -4.13 -10.90
CA THR A 155 36.57 -5.57 -11.23
C THR A 155 35.97 -6.42 -10.11
N GLY A 156 36.20 -6.08 -8.83
CA GLY A 156 35.60 -6.79 -7.70
C GLY A 156 34.09 -6.52 -7.58
N ALA A 157 33.66 -5.28 -7.79
CA ALA A 157 32.25 -4.92 -7.78
C ALA A 157 31.46 -5.56 -8.93
N LEU A 158 32.06 -5.72 -10.13
CA LEU A 158 31.45 -6.41 -11.28
C LEU A 158 31.24 -7.92 -11.08
N ALA A 159 31.77 -8.52 -10.01
CA ALA A 159 31.46 -9.91 -9.65
C ALA A 159 30.11 -10.06 -8.92
N TYR A 160 29.47 -8.95 -8.54
CA TYR A 160 28.14 -8.89 -7.92
C TYR A 160 27.06 -8.53 -8.94
N ALA A 161 25.78 -8.80 -8.62
CA ALA A 161 24.68 -8.66 -9.57
C ALA A 161 24.31 -7.21 -9.91
N GLY A 162 24.56 -6.27 -9.00
CA GLY A 162 24.15 -4.87 -9.12
C GLY A 162 24.49 -4.06 -7.87
N LEU A 163 24.44 -2.75 -7.99
CA LEU A 163 24.70 -1.78 -6.91
C LEU A 163 23.44 -0.95 -6.62
N VAL A 164 23.06 -0.85 -5.35
CA VAL A 164 21.97 0.00 -4.86
C VAL A 164 22.58 1.14 -4.06
N LEU A 165 22.13 2.36 -4.36
CA LEU A 165 22.60 3.62 -3.82
C LEU A 165 21.43 4.26 -3.04
N PRO A 166 21.25 3.93 -1.74
CA PRO A 166 20.01 4.14 -1.01
C PRO A 166 19.75 5.59 -0.59
N ASP A 167 18.47 5.97 -0.60
CA ASP A 167 17.97 7.20 0.04
C ASP A 167 18.03 7.12 1.57
N MET A 168 18.05 8.29 2.22
CA MET A 168 18.29 8.55 3.65
C MET A 168 19.66 8.10 4.20
N VAL A 169 20.05 6.85 3.93
CA VAL A 169 21.17 6.15 4.55
C VAL A 169 22.52 6.74 4.11
N HIS A 170 22.63 7.25 2.88
CA HIS A 170 23.90 7.68 2.29
C HIS A 170 23.79 8.96 1.46
N SER A 171 23.32 10.03 2.10
CA SER A 171 23.12 11.33 1.45
C SER A 171 24.40 12.17 1.29
N ILE A 172 25.51 11.81 1.96
CA ILE A 172 26.81 12.49 1.89
C ILE A 172 27.88 11.50 1.39
N ALA A 173 28.37 11.68 0.16
CA ALA A 173 29.45 10.85 -0.41
C ALA A 173 30.70 11.67 -0.79
N THR A 174 31.87 11.05 -0.76
CA THR A 174 33.12 11.66 -1.27
C THR A 174 33.17 11.67 -2.80
N ASP A 175 34.02 12.49 -3.39
CA ASP A 175 34.22 12.48 -4.85
C ASP A 175 34.86 11.17 -5.35
N ASP A 176 35.66 10.50 -4.52
CA ASP A 176 36.20 9.15 -4.82
C ASP A 176 35.09 8.10 -4.93
N ILE A 177 34.09 8.14 -4.04
CA ILE A 177 32.91 7.25 -4.10
C ILE A 177 32.06 7.55 -5.33
N VAL A 178 31.80 8.82 -5.61
CA VAL A 178 31.11 9.25 -6.85
C VAL A 178 31.85 8.78 -8.10
N ALA A 179 33.19 8.84 -8.11
CA ALA A 179 34.02 8.34 -9.20
C ALA A 179 33.99 6.81 -9.31
N ALA A 180 34.02 6.08 -8.18
CA ALA A 180 33.94 4.62 -8.15
C ALA A 180 32.57 4.10 -8.65
N VAL A 181 31.47 4.75 -8.26
CA VAL A 181 30.11 4.45 -8.74
C VAL A 181 30.00 4.68 -10.26
N ARG A 182 30.57 5.78 -10.78
CA ARG A 182 30.68 6.01 -12.24
C ARG A 182 31.51 4.92 -12.92
N ALA A 183 32.67 4.57 -12.37
CA ALA A 183 33.58 3.59 -12.97
C ALA A 183 32.96 2.18 -13.01
N TYR A 184 32.32 1.74 -11.91
CA TYR A 184 31.53 0.51 -11.85
C TYR A 184 30.45 0.47 -12.94
N THR A 185 29.63 1.52 -13.01
CA THR A 185 28.53 1.59 -13.98
C THR A 185 29.07 1.60 -15.41
N ASN A 186 30.01 2.49 -15.73
CA ASN A 186 30.59 2.62 -17.07
C ASN A 186 31.21 1.31 -17.60
N ALA A 187 31.79 0.48 -16.71
CA ALA A 187 32.42 -0.79 -17.06
C ALA A 187 31.45 -1.97 -17.25
N GLY A 188 30.13 -1.76 -17.12
CA GLY A 188 29.11 -2.81 -17.30
C GLY A 188 28.14 -2.96 -16.12
N GLY A 189 28.40 -2.28 -15.00
CA GLY A 189 27.61 -2.36 -13.78
C GLY A 189 26.14 -1.97 -13.98
N LYS A 190 25.27 -2.52 -13.13
CA LYS A 190 23.84 -2.19 -13.12
C LYS A 190 23.54 -1.52 -11.78
N THR A 191 23.16 -0.26 -11.85
CA THR A 191 23.11 0.66 -10.69
C THR A 191 21.68 1.14 -10.46
N PHE A 192 21.21 1.10 -9.23
CA PHE A 192 19.92 1.62 -8.79
C PHE A 192 20.19 2.87 -7.93
N LEU A 193 19.88 4.05 -8.47
CA LEU A 193 20.08 5.35 -7.81
C LEU A 193 18.74 5.89 -7.28
N THR A 194 18.62 6.05 -5.97
CA THR A 194 17.42 6.63 -5.34
C THR A 194 17.64 8.03 -4.79
N PHE A 195 16.66 8.90 -5.07
CA PHE A 195 16.39 10.20 -4.45
C PHE A 195 17.62 10.98 -3.94
N ASP A 196 17.92 10.97 -2.63
CA ASP A 196 18.91 11.86 -2.01
C ASP A 196 20.30 11.24 -1.84
N PHE A 197 20.57 10.06 -2.40
CA PHE A 197 21.92 9.48 -2.37
C PHE A 197 22.96 10.46 -2.94
N ALA A 198 24.01 10.73 -2.16
CA ALA A 198 25.05 11.73 -2.45
C ALA A 198 24.55 13.14 -2.83
N ALA A 199 23.33 13.52 -2.43
CA ALA A 199 22.76 14.86 -2.63
C ALA A 199 23.61 15.97 -1.98
N LEU A 200 24.38 15.63 -0.95
CA LEU A 200 25.36 16.48 -0.29
C LEU A 200 26.81 16.04 -0.60
N THR A 201 27.73 16.98 -0.48
CA THR A 201 29.18 16.76 -0.45
C THR A 201 29.78 17.48 0.76
N LEU A 202 31.02 17.16 1.15
CA LEU A 202 31.74 17.93 2.16
C LEU A 202 32.50 19.11 1.52
N ASN A 203 32.43 20.28 2.16
CA ASN A 203 33.27 21.42 1.80
C ASN A 203 34.69 21.31 2.42
N ALA A 204 35.56 22.27 2.13
CA ALA A 204 36.95 22.29 2.63
C ALA A 204 37.10 22.37 4.17
N ASN A 205 36.00 22.59 4.91
CA ASN A 205 35.94 22.60 6.37
C ASN A 205 35.23 21.34 6.93
N ASN A 206 35.07 20.28 6.12
CA ASN A 206 34.30 19.07 6.43
C ASN A 206 32.82 19.32 6.79
N GLN A 207 32.22 20.42 6.33
CA GLN A 207 30.78 20.69 6.53
C GLN A 207 29.99 20.20 5.30
N PRO A 208 28.86 19.49 5.48
CA PRO A 208 28.03 19.09 4.35
C PRO A 208 27.38 20.31 3.67
N VAL A 209 27.39 20.29 2.34
CA VAL A 209 26.82 21.32 1.46
C VAL A 209 26.21 20.68 0.21
N TYR A 210 25.22 21.33 -0.39
CA TYR A 210 24.73 20.97 -1.72
C TYR A 210 25.81 21.24 -2.79
N PRO A 211 26.10 20.28 -3.68
CA PRO A 211 26.92 20.54 -4.85
C PRO A 211 26.26 21.59 -5.77
N ILE A 212 27.08 22.51 -6.30
CA ILE A 212 26.63 23.62 -7.14
C ILE A 212 27.01 23.32 -8.60
N PRO A 213 26.09 23.48 -9.59
CA PRO A 213 24.69 23.92 -9.45
C PRO A 213 23.67 22.79 -9.21
N LYS A 214 24.11 21.52 -9.24
CA LYS A 214 23.25 20.31 -9.27
C LYS A 214 23.97 19.08 -8.70
N SER A 215 23.24 17.99 -8.47
CA SER A 215 23.81 16.71 -8.03
C SER A 215 25.00 16.26 -8.89
N ARG A 216 26.05 15.79 -8.20
CA ARG A 216 27.25 15.19 -8.79
C ARG A 216 26.97 13.89 -9.55
N LEU A 217 25.76 13.34 -9.50
CA LEU A 217 25.35 12.11 -10.19
C LEU A 217 24.34 12.37 -11.34
N SER A 218 24.10 13.63 -11.72
CA SER A 218 23.11 13.99 -12.77
C SER A 218 23.36 13.30 -14.13
N ASP A 219 24.62 13.01 -14.45
CA ASP A 219 25.03 12.27 -15.66
C ASP A 219 24.68 10.77 -15.61
N LEU A 220 24.68 10.17 -14.41
CA LEU A 220 24.18 8.81 -14.19
C LEU A 220 22.64 8.78 -14.20
N ALA A 221 22.00 9.76 -13.54
CA ALA A 221 20.54 9.91 -13.54
C ALA A 221 19.97 10.20 -14.94
N GLY A 222 20.75 10.83 -15.83
CA GLY A 222 20.35 11.22 -17.18
C GLY A 222 19.47 12.49 -17.23
N VAL A 223 19.30 13.16 -16.08
CA VAL A 223 18.62 14.45 -15.89
C VAL A 223 19.34 15.24 -14.80
N ASP A 224 19.20 16.55 -14.83
CA ASP A 224 19.70 17.43 -13.78
C ASP A 224 18.76 17.39 -12.57
N TYR A 225 19.26 17.02 -11.39
CA TYR A 225 18.48 16.88 -10.15
C TYR A 225 19.28 17.36 -8.92
N VAL A 226 18.62 17.49 -7.76
CA VAL A 226 19.12 18.23 -6.57
C VAL A 226 19.58 19.65 -6.96
N LEU A 227 18.69 20.38 -7.62
CA LEU A 227 18.94 21.73 -8.18
C LEU A 227 18.85 22.85 -7.12
N TYR A 228 19.48 22.64 -5.96
CA TYR A 228 19.36 23.53 -4.79
C TYR A 228 19.88 24.95 -5.04
N ASP A 229 20.91 25.13 -5.86
CA ASP A 229 21.43 26.45 -6.20
C ASP A 229 20.35 27.34 -6.87
N LYS A 230 19.51 26.72 -7.71
CA LYS A 230 18.45 27.36 -8.48
C LYS A 230 17.14 27.48 -7.71
N TYR A 231 16.67 26.40 -7.07
CA TYR A 231 15.33 26.34 -6.48
C TYR A 231 15.29 26.54 -4.95
N ARG A 232 16.42 26.41 -4.25
CA ARG A 232 16.52 26.59 -2.78
C ARG A 232 15.46 25.76 -2.05
N ASP A 233 14.62 26.41 -1.24
CA ASP A 233 13.53 25.80 -0.49
C ASP A 233 12.53 25.03 -1.38
N GLN A 234 12.46 25.34 -2.68
CA GLN A 234 11.52 24.74 -3.64
C GLN A 234 12.13 23.56 -4.42
N THR A 235 13.29 23.03 -4.00
CA THR A 235 13.98 21.97 -4.76
C THR A 235 13.23 20.63 -4.75
N THR A 236 12.47 20.33 -3.69
CA THR A 236 11.58 19.16 -3.63
C THR A 236 10.13 19.59 -3.81
N GLY A 237 9.49 19.09 -4.87
CA GLY A 237 8.06 19.25 -5.13
C GLY A 237 7.25 18.11 -4.53
N LEU A 238 6.00 18.41 -4.13
CA LEU A 238 4.99 17.44 -3.72
C LEU A 238 3.86 17.40 -4.76
N GLY A 239 3.70 16.28 -5.46
CA GLY A 239 2.66 16.14 -6.49
C GLY A 239 2.44 14.71 -6.98
N PRO A 240 1.45 14.51 -7.88
CA PRO A 240 1.13 13.18 -8.41
C PRO A 240 2.32 12.56 -9.15
N VAL A 241 2.44 11.24 -9.03
CA VAL A 241 3.35 10.41 -9.84
C VAL A 241 2.51 9.66 -10.88
N VAL A 242 2.85 9.83 -12.15
CA VAL A 242 2.11 9.30 -13.30
C VAL A 242 2.98 8.35 -14.14
N ALA A 243 2.39 7.26 -14.60
CA ALA A 243 3.03 6.21 -15.40
C ALA A 243 1.98 5.48 -16.26
N MET A 244 2.42 4.68 -17.23
CA MET A 244 1.49 3.84 -17.99
C MET A 244 0.93 2.69 -17.14
N THR A 245 -0.33 2.30 -17.38
CA THR A 245 -0.99 1.14 -16.75
C THR A 245 -0.08 -0.08 -16.73
N SER A 246 0.53 -0.41 -17.88
CA SER A 246 1.47 -1.51 -18.05
C SER A 246 2.66 -1.42 -17.08
N THR A 247 3.35 -0.28 -17.06
CA THR A 247 4.47 0.01 -16.15
C THR A 247 4.06 -0.08 -14.69
N LEU A 248 2.88 0.43 -14.32
CA LEU A 248 2.38 0.34 -12.95
C LEU A 248 2.16 -1.12 -12.51
N ARG A 249 1.66 -2.01 -13.40
CA ARG A 249 1.54 -3.44 -13.06
C ARG A 249 2.90 -4.13 -12.93
N GLU A 250 3.92 -3.71 -13.68
CA GLU A 250 5.30 -4.21 -13.49
C GLU A 250 5.95 -3.69 -12.20
N LEU A 251 5.64 -2.45 -11.80
CA LEU A 251 5.95 -1.85 -10.50
C LEU A 251 5.05 -2.39 -9.35
N LEU A 252 4.37 -3.51 -9.56
CA LEU A 252 3.52 -4.21 -8.58
C LEU A 252 2.33 -3.40 -8.02
N VAL A 253 1.95 -2.28 -8.64
CA VAL A 253 0.74 -1.53 -8.26
C VAL A 253 -0.48 -2.30 -8.79
N PRO A 254 -1.35 -2.85 -7.91
CA PRO A 254 -2.52 -3.61 -8.35
C PRO A 254 -3.59 -2.70 -8.98
N PRO A 255 -4.50 -3.27 -9.79
CA PRO A 255 -5.73 -2.59 -10.19
C PRO A 255 -6.45 -1.99 -8.97
N GLY A 256 -6.97 -0.77 -9.09
CA GLY A 256 -7.61 -0.05 -7.99
C GLY A 256 -6.65 0.74 -7.08
N LYS A 257 -5.34 0.47 -7.09
CA LYS A 257 -4.33 1.32 -6.42
C LYS A 257 -3.77 2.42 -7.36
N SER A 258 -4.35 2.55 -8.55
CA SER A 258 -4.08 3.61 -9.53
C SER A 258 -5.29 3.89 -10.42
N GLU A 259 -5.40 5.12 -10.89
CA GLU A 259 -6.57 5.67 -11.63
C GLU A 259 -6.10 6.51 -12.84
N PRO A 260 -6.91 6.64 -13.92
CA PRO A 260 -6.53 7.37 -15.13
C PRO A 260 -6.13 8.84 -14.89
N TYR A 261 -5.09 9.31 -15.59
CA TYR A 261 -4.56 10.67 -15.46
C TYR A 261 -4.46 11.39 -16.82
N PRO A 262 -4.85 12.67 -16.95
CA PRO A 262 -5.43 13.53 -15.91
C PRO A 262 -6.80 13.03 -15.42
N PRO A 263 -7.25 13.45 -14.23
CA PRO A 263 -8.55 13.05 -13.69
C PRO A 263 -9.67 13.37 -14.69
N PRO A 264 -10.69 12.50 -14.85
CA PRO A 264 -11.83 12.78 -15.72
C PRO A 264 -12.44 14.16 -15.43
N ALA A 265 -12.65 14.95 -16.48
CA ALA A 265 -13.25 16.28 -16.32
C ALA A 265 -14.68 16.12 -15.79
N VAL A 266 -14.92 16.55 -14.55
CA VAL A 266 -16.24 16.52 -13.91
C VAL A 266 -17.22 17.28 -14.79
N ALA A 267 -18.13 16.55 -15.44
CA ALA A 267 -19.10 17.12 -16.35
C ALA A 267 -20.08 18.01 -15.55
N THR A 268 -19.90 19.32 -15.63
CA THR A 268 -20.77 20.29 -14.96
C THR A 268 -22.14 20.31 -15.66
N PRO A 269 -23.22 19.81 -15.02
CA PRO A 269 -24.55 19.88 -15.63
C PRO A 269 -24.96 21.35 -15.64
N THR A 270 -25.17 21.92 -16.84
CA THR A 270 -25.42 23.35 -17.00
C THR A 270 -26.86 23.68 -16.56
N PRO A 271 -27.08 24.39 -15.44
CA PRO A 271 -28.43 24.71 -15.00
C PRO A 271 -28.98 25.91 -15.80
N PRO A 272 -30.30 26.07 -15.95
CA PRO A 272 -30.87 27.38 -16.27
C PRO A 272 -30.52 28.37 -15.14
N PRO A 273 -30.17 29.63 -15.47
CA PRO A 273 -29.63 30.57 -14.48
C PRO A 273 -30.63 30.88 -13.37
N SER A 274 -30.18 30.81 -12.12
CA SER A 274 -31.02 31.05 -10.94
C SER A 274 -30.35 32.03 -9.98
N ILE A 275 -31.15 32.72 -9.17
CA ILE A 275 -30.65 33.82 -8.31
C ILE A 275 -29.69 33.30 -7.20
N LEU A 276 -29.66 31.99 -6.96
CA LEU A 276 -28.69 31.31 -6.08
C LEU A 276 -27.27 31.20 -6.66
N ASP A 277 -27.06 31.39 -7.96
CA ASP A 277 -25.74 31.33 -8.61
C ASP A 277 -24.72 32.32 -8.04
N THR A 278 -25.19 33.33 -7.31
CA THR A 278 -24.34 34.35 -6.65
C THR A 278 -23.69 33.86 -5.35
N LEU A 279 -24.20 32.81 -4.71
CA LEU A 279 -23.69 32.30 -3.42
C LEU A 279 -22.78 31.07 -3.55
N PHE A 280 -22.91 30.29 -4.63
CA PHE A 280 -22.07 29.12 -4.88
C PHE A 280 -20.88 29.37 -5.83
N LYS A 281 -20.72 30.60 -6.33
CA LYS A 281 -19.63 31.03 -7.25
C LYS A 281 -18.23 31.14 -6.60
N ALA A 282 -17.98 30.40 -5.52
CA ALA A 282 -16.73 30.38 -4.77
C ALA A 282 -15.95 29.06 -4.88
N LYS A 283 -16.48 28.01 -5.53
CA LYS A 283 -15.66 26.83 -5.89
C LYS A 283 -14.78 27.19 -7.09
N ALA A 284 -13.59 27.71 -6.80
CA ALA A 284 -12.57 28.01 -7.80
C ALA A 284 -12.16 26.77 -8.60
N ALA A 285 -11.48 26.96 -9.74
CA ALA A 285 -10.91 25.87 -10.51
C ALA A 285 -9.83 25.15 -9.67
N GLY A 286 -10.22 24.00 -9.10
CA GLY A 286 -9.32 23.14 -8.32
C GLY A 286 -8.33 22.37 -9.18
N THR A 287 -7.43 21.66 -8.52
CA THR A 287 -6.44 20.78 -9.13
C THR A 287 -7.01 19.44 -9.60
N ASN A 288 -8.24 19.10 -9.17
CA ASN A 288 -8.86 17.78 -9.29
C ASN A 288 -8.06 16.66 -8.56
N VAL A 289 -7.19 17.03 -7.62
CA VAL A 289 -6.45 16.14 -6.74
C VAL A 289 -6.87 16.48 -5.30
N PRO A 290 -7.67 15.64 -4.61
CA PRO A 290 -8.29 15.99 -3.33
C PRO A 290 -7.29 16.47 -2.26
N ILE A 291 -6.10 15.88 -2.22
CA ILE A 291 -5.02 16.27 -1.30
C ILE A 291 -4.50 17.70 -1.58
N LEU A 292 -4.30 18.07 -2.86
CA LEU A 292 -3.83 19.42 -3.22
C LEU A 292 -4.93 20.48 -3.05
N ASP A 293 -6.18 20.10 -3.30
CA ASP A 293 -7.34 20.97 -3.04
C ASP A 293 -7.54 21.20 -1.53
N ALA A 294 -7.34 20.17 -0.69
CA ALA A 294 -7.36 20.29 0.77
C ALA A 294 -6.22 21.15 1.33
N ALA A 295 -5.04 21.12 0.70
CA ALA A 295 -3.95 22.06 0.99
C ALA A 295 -4.24 23.50 0.51
N GLY A 296 -5.30 23.72 -0.28
CA GLY A 296 -5.65 25.02 -0.86
C GLY A 296 -4.60 25.53 -1.84
N VAL A 297 -4.16 24.68 -2.78
CA VAL A 297 -3.25 25.03 -3.87
C VAL A 297 -4.04 25.74 -4.98
N ALA A 298 -3.67 26.97 -5.32
CA ALA A 298 -4.30 27.71 -6.42
C ALA A 298 -3.69 27.35 -7.79
N PRO A 299 -4.40 27.58 -8.91
CA PRO A 299 -3.83 27.46 -10.26
C PRO A 299 -2.53 28.27 -10.39
N GLY A 300 -1.48 27.61 -10.89
CA GLY A 300 -0.12 28.19 -10.98
C GLY A 300 0.70 28.12 -9.70
N GLN A 301 0.20 27.49 -8.63
CA GLN A 301 0.96 27.12 -7.44
C GLN A 301 1.24 25.60 -7.38
N ALA A 302 2.24 25.24 -6.59
CA ALA A 302 2.58 23.88 -6.21
C ALA A 302 2.86 23.79 -4.71
N LEU A 303 2.84 22.56 -4.18
CA LEU A 303 3.40 22.24 -2.88
C LEU A 303 4.88 21.90 -3.02
N TYR A 304 5.67 22.35 -2.05
CA TYR A 304 7.09 22.08 -1.94
C TYR A 304 7.44 21.69 -0.49
N LEU A 305 8.56 20.99 -0.34
CA LEU A 305 9.18 20.67 0.94
C LEU A 305 10.57 21.32 0.98
N ALA A 306 10.87 22.05 2.05
CA ALA A 306 12.13 22.79 2.20
C ALA A 306 13.26 21.82 2.59
N PRO A 307 14.26 21.56 1.72
CA PRO A 307 15.36 20.68 2.05
C PRO A 307 16.40 21.40 2.92
N SER A 308 17.12 20.65 3.74
CA SER A 308 18.13 21.16 4.66
C SER A 308 19.39 20.27 4.65
N ILE A 309 20.38 20.56 5.50
CA ILE A 309 21.55 19.67 5.64
C ILE A 309 21.24 18.41 6.49
N ALA A 310 20.24 18.48 7.37
CA ALA A 310 19.80 17.34 8.20
C ALA A 310 18.73 16.48 7.52
N ASP A 311 18.08 17.03 6.49
CA ASP A 311 17.05 16.37 5.67
C ASP A 311 17.20 16.86 4.23
N PRO A 312 17.99 16.17 3.39
CA PRO A 312 18.32 16.67 2.06
C PRO A 312 17.15 16.70 1.07
N GLY A 313 16.04 16.03 1.40
CA GLY A 313 14.81 16.07 0.62
C GLY A 313 13.74 17.01 1.19
N GLY A 314 13.83 17.40 2.48
CA GLY A 314 12.75 18.05 3.21
C GLY A 314 11.60 17.10 3.57
N VAL A 315 11.82 15.78 3.52
CA VAL A 315 10.75 14.76 3.58
C VAL A 315 10.25 14.46 4.99
N HIS A 316 11.01 14.79 6.03
CA HIS A 316 10.67 14.44 7.41
C HIS A 316 9.38 15.11 7.89
N GLY A 317 8.40 14.28 8.25
CA GLY A 317 7.09 14.70 8.77
C GLY A 317 5.99 14.72 7.70
N PHE A 318 6.32 14.45 6.43
CA PHE A 318 5.33 14.17 5.41
C PHE A 318 5.01 12.66 5.35
N ASP A 319 3.76 12.30 5.07
CA ASP A 319 3.36 10.93 4.78
C ASP A 319 2.38 10.97 3.59
N PRO A 320 2.55 10.17 2.52
CA PRO A 320 1.62 10.21 1.39
C PRO A 320 0.31 9.48 1.68
N GLN A 321 0.26 8.58 2.66
CA GLN A 321 -0.85 7.65 2.92
C GLN A 321 -1.50 7.83 4.29
N GLN A 322 -0.82 8.45 5.25
CA GLN A 322 -1.42 9.08 6.44
C GLN A 322 -2.18 8.16 7.41
N PHE A 323 -2.02 6.83 7.30
CA PHE A 323 -2.78 5.82 8.07
C PHE A 323 -2.51 5.81 9.60
N GLN A 324 -1.70 6.74 10.12
CA GLN A 324 -1.67 7.07 11.55
C GLN A 324 -2.89 7.91 12.00
N MET A 325 -3.74 8.38 11.06
CA MET A 325 -4.83 9.34 11.35
C MET A 325 -6.18 9.03 10.66
N LEU A 326 -6.32 7.90 9.96
CA LEU A 326 -7.51 7.60 9.14
C LEU A 326 -8.35 6.45 9.75
N PRO A 327 -9.55 6.74 10.31
CA PRO A 327 -10.57 5.70 10.49
C PRO A 327 -11.03 5.18 9.12
N SER A 328 -11.57 3.96 9.07
CA SER A 328 -11.90 3.28 7.81
C SER A 328 -13.41 3.26 7.56
N TYR A 329 -14.08 2.11 7.72
CA TYR A 329 -15.53 2.01 7.61
C TYR A 329 -16.05 1.09 8.72
N SER A 330 -16.80 1.64 9.66
CA SER A 330 -17.64 0.93 10.62
C SER A 330 -19.07 0.84 10.09
N VAL A 331 -19.73 -0.31 10.27
CA VAL A 331 -21.09 -0.52 9.73
C VAL A 331 -22.18 0.14 10.58
N ILE A 332 -21.98 0.29 11.90
CA ILE A 332 -22.94 0.96 12.78
C ILE A 332 -22.87 2.48 12.64
N ARG A 333 -23.77 3.02 11.81
CA ARG A 333 -24.06 4.45 11.77
C ARG A 333 -24.79 4.89 13.03
N ALA A 334 -24.28 5.94 13.69
CA ALA A 334 -24.96 6.59 14.80
C ALA A 334 -26.42 6.99 14.42
N PRO A 335 -27.45 6.55 15.19
CA PRO A 335 -28.85 6.79 14.84
C PRO A 335 -29.20 8.27 14.65
N GLY A 336 -29.57 8.64 13.42
CA GLY A 336 -29.97 10.01 13.06
C GLY A 336 -29.04 10.73 12.08
N LEU A 337 -27.88 10.17 11.72
CA LEU A 337 -27.07 10.68 10.62
C LEU A 337 -27.80 10.52 9.26
N PRO A 338 -27.82 11.56 8.39
CA PRO A 338 -28.46 11.46 7.08
C PRO A 338 -27.66 10.56 6.12
N PRO A 339 -28.32 9.84 5.19
CA PRO A 339 -27.66 8.90 4.30
C PRO A 339 -26.95 9.59 3.12
N SER A 340 -25.97 10.46 3.38
CA SER A 340 -24.97 10.93 2.41
C SER A 340 -23.81 11.77 3.00
N THR A 341 -23.52 11.74 4.31
CA THR A 341 -22.35 12.48 4.85
C THR A 341 -21.04 11.86 4.38
N PRO A 342 -20.17 12.57 3.64
CA PRO A 342 -18.84 12.06 3.31
C PRO A 342 -17.99 11.92 4.57
N ARG A 343 -17.18 10.86 4.66
CA ARG A 343 -16.17 10.71 5.72
C ARG A 343 -15.12 11.82 5.58
N THR A 344 -14.74 12.41 6.71
CA THR A 344 -13.72 13.47 6.75
C THR A 344 -12.35 12.87 7.01
N VAL A 345 -11.48 12.99 6.01
CA VAL A 345 -10.08 12.54 6.02
C VAL A 345 -9.21 13.73 6.43
N SER A 346 -8.36 13.54 7.45
CA SER A 346 -7.54 14.61 8.03
C SER A 346 -6.07 14.42 7.66
N ILE A 347 -5.47 15.39 6.96
CA ILE A 347 -4.12 15.31 6.38
C ILE A 347 -3.15 16.26 7.08
N ASN A 348 -2.06 15.70 7.60
CA ASN A 348 -0.89 16.42 8.08
C ASN A 348 0.14 16.58 6.94
N PHE A 349 0.37 17.82 6.51
CA PHE A 349 1.29 18.13 5.41
C PHE A 349 2.76 18.29 5.88
N GLY A 350 3.04 18.06 7.17
CA GLY A 350 4.36 18.26 7.74
C GLY A 350 4.83 19.70 7.58
N SER A 351 6.04 19.87 7.06
CA SER A 351 6.66 21.20 6.79
C SER A 351 6.42 21.72 5.37
N ALA A 352 5.44 21.17 4.62
CA ALA A 352 5.18 21.60 3.25
C ALA A 352 4.67 23.04 3.17
N PHE A 353 4.99 23.72 2.07
CA PHE A 353 4.57 25.11 1.81
C PHE A 353 4.12 25.31 0.36
N LYS A 354 3.34 26.38 0.12
CA LYS A 354 2.84 26.78 -1.20
C LYS A 354 3.72 27.88 -1.81
N ALA A 355 4.13 27.66 -3.05
CA ALA A 355 4.82 28.65 -3.89
C ALA A 355 4.41 28.49 -5.38
N PRO A 356 4.80 29.40 -6.28
CA PRO A 356 4.52 29.26 -7.72
C PRO A 356 5.10 27.98 -8.34
N VAL A 357 4.49 27.49 -9.41
CA VAL A 357 5.06 26.42 -10.26
C VAL A 357 6.23 26.98 -11.07
N HIS A 358 7.37 26.27 -11.07
CA HIS A 358 8.44 26.54 -12.03
C HIS A 358 8.16 25.84 -13.37
N PRO A 359 8.39 26.49 -14.52
CA PRO A 359 8.26 25.84 -15.82
C PRO A 359 9.39 24.83 -16.02
N THR A 360 9.11 23.55 -15.75
CA THR A 360 10.04 22.45 -15.99
C THR A 360 10.21 22.18 -17.49
N THR A 361 11.46 22.01 -17.92
CA THR A 361 11.80 21.71 -19.33
C THR A 361 11.56 20.24 -19.72
N THR A 362 11.34 19.38 -18.73
CA THR A 362 11.28 17.91 -18.82
C THR A 362 9.89 17.41 -19.23
N THR A 363 9.37 17.87 -20.36
CA THR A 363 7.97 17.64 -20.80
C THR A 363 7.70 16.30 -21.52
N LEU A 364 8.57 15.30 -21.35
CA LEU A 364 8.38 13.96 -21.89
C LEU A 364 7.51 13.09 -20.97
N LEU A 365 6.19 13.25 -21.09
CA LEU A 365 5.22 12.28 -20.57
C LEU A 365 5.57 10.86 -21.07
N PRO A 366 5.31 9.80 -20.26
CA PRO A 366 5.40 8.41 -20.72
C PRO A 366 4.60 8.24 -22.02
N ARG A 367 5.25 7.71 -23.07
CA ARG A 367 4.60 7.44 -24.35
C ARG A 367 3.98 6.03 -24.29
N PRO A 368 2.72 5.83 -24.72
CA PRO A 368 2.12 4.50 -24.74
C PRO A 368 2.96 3.57 -25.61
N THR A 369 3.37 2.44 -25.05
CA THR A 369 4.18 1.45 -25.75
C THR A 369 3.28 0.65 -26.70
N ALA A 370 3.77 0.26 -27.88
CA ALA A 370 3.00 -0.61 -28.77
C ALA A 370 2.70 -1.94 -28.07
N THR A 371 1.41 -2.17 -27.78
CA THR A 371 0.81 -3.30 -27.04
C THR A 371 1.76 -4.45 -26.72
N GLN A 372 2.44 -4.36 -25.58
CA GLN A 372 2.83 -5.59 -24.87
C GLN A 372 1.52 -6.22 -24.37
N PRO A 373 1.17 -7.44 -24.80
CA PRO A 373 0.00 -8.10 -24.24
C PRO A 373 0.24 -8.31 -22.75
N LEU A 374 -0.72 -7.87 -21.91
CA LEU A 374 -0.74 -8.27 -20.51
C LEU A 374 -0.66 -9.82 -20.49
N VAL A 375 0.42 -10.39 -19.92
CA VAL A 375 0.77 -11.81 -20.11
C VAL A 375 -0.11 -12.71 -19.26
N VAL A 376 -1.39 -12.76 -19.64
CA VAL A 376 -2.34 -13.81 -19.30
C VAL A 376 -1.89 -15.05 -20.07
N SER A 377 -1.24 -15.98 -19.37
CA SER A 377 -0.89 -17.30 -19.91
C SER A 377 -2.16 -18.11 -20.15
N SER A 378 -2.74 -17.90 -21.34
CA SER A 378 -3.86 -18.65 -21.92
C SER A 378 -3.40 -20.04 -22.40
N ASP A 379 -2.67 -20.75 -21.54
CA ASP A 379 -2.31 -22.15 -21.68
C ASP A 379 -3.53 -23.02 -21.38
N ASP A 380 -4.51 -22.97 -22.29
CA ASP A 380 -5.57 -23.96 -22.49
C ASP A 380 -5.36 -24.62 -23.87
N SER A 381 -4.24 -25.36 -23.98
CA SER A 381 -3.93 -26.25 -25.11
C SER A 381 -3.93 -27.72 -24.67
N ALA A 382 -4.88 -28.09 -23.81
CA ALA A 382 -5.14 -29.47 -23.40
C ALA A 382 -5.80 -30.26 -24.54
N SER A 383 -4.97 -30.94 -25.34
CA SER A 383 -5.39 -31.88 -26.39
C SER A 383 -6.36 -32.93 -25.84
N THR A 384 -7.63 -32.82 -26.20
CA THR A 384 -8.65 -33.86 -25.98
C THR A 384 -9.15 -34.36 -27.34
N THR A 385 -8.89 -35.64 -27.61
CA THR A 385 -9.47 -36.34 -28.77
C THR A 385 -10.91 -36.73 -28.44
N ALA A 386 -11.75 -36.76 -29.48
CA ALA A 386 -13.20 -36.86 -29.37
C ALA A 386 -13.72 -38.07 -28.60
N ASP A 387 -14.82 -37.87 -27.88
CA ASP A 387 -16.00 -38.73 -28.02
C ASP A 387 -17.28 -37.87 -27.92
N ALA A 388 -18.44 -38.37 -28.34
CA ALA A 388 -19.59 -37.52 -28.70
C ALA A 388 -20.96 -37.97 -28.17
N SER A 389 -21.66 -37.07 -27.45
CA SER A 389 -23.14 -37.01 -27.44
C SER A 389 -23.72 -35.70 -26.82
N SER A 390 -24.48 -34.95 -27.65
CA SER A 390 -25.69 -34.16 -27.33
C SER A 390 -25.77 -33.11 -26.18
N ASP A 391 -26.35 -31.96 -26.55
CA ASP A 391 -27.26 -31.10 -25.76
C ASP A 391 -26.73 -30.17 -24.64
N VAL A 392 -26.13 -29.05 -25.06
CA VAL A 392 -26.32 -27.73 -24.41
C VAL A 392 -26.55 -26.67 -25.51
N GLN A 393 -27.44 -25.70 -25.26
CA GLN A 393 -27.80 -24.66 -26.24
C GLN A 393 -26.65 -23.69 -26.54
N THR A 394 -26.52 -23.28 -27.80
CA THR A 394 -25.53 -22.30 -28.27
C THR A 394 -25.89 -20.86 -27.88
N GLN A 395 -25.18 -20.29 -26.89
CA GLN A 395 -24.98 -18.84 -26.82
C GLN A 395 -23.61 -18.49 -27.41
N SER A 396 -23.57 -18.31 -28.73
CA SER A 396 -22.37 -17.85 -29.46
C SER A 396 -22.10 -16.38 -29.20
N GLY A 397 -21.55 -16.08 -28.02
CA GLY A 397 -21.23 -14.73 -27.54
C GLY A 397 -19.74 -14.55 -27.25
N VAL A 398 -18.86 -14.95 -28.18
CA VAL A 398 -17.41 -14.71 -28.05
C VAL A 398 -17.15 -13.21 -28.27
N ALA A 399 -17.30 -12.43 -27.20
CA ALA A 399 -16.89 -11.04 -27.18
C ALA A 399 -15.37 -10.99 -27.39
N ALA A 400 -14.94 -10.46 -28.53
CA ALA A 400 -13.54 -10.21 -28.79
C ALA A 400 -13.02 -9.29 -27.68
N LYS A 401 -12.10 -9.79 -26.84
CA LYS A 401 -11.52 -9.05 -25.72
C LYS A 401 -10.80 -7.83 -26.29
N ALA A 402 -11.45 -6.66 -26.21
CA ALA A 402 -10.91 -5.42 -26.73
C ALA A 402 -9.51 -5.20 -26.17
N ALA A 403 -8.57 -4.78 -27.02
CA ALA A 403 -7.23 -4.47 -26.59
C ALA A 403 -7.31 -3.34 -25.55
N VAL A 404 -6.96 -3.64 -24.30
CA VAL A 404 -6.91 -2.63 -23.23
C VAL A 404 -5.88 -1.59 -23.67
N VAL A 405 -6.34 -0.37 -23.90
CA VAL A 405 -5.46 0.75 -24.24
C VAL A 405 -4.62 1.03 -23.01
N ASP A 406 -3.29 0.96 -23.19
CA ASP A 406 -2.33 1.34 -22.16
C ASP A 406 -2.48 2.85 -21.89
N GLN A 407 -2.98 3.18 -20.70
CA GLN A 407 -3.39 4.53 -20.34
C GLN A 407 -2.38 5.14 -19.37
N LEU A 408 -2.27 6.47 -19.39
CA LEU A 408 -1.57 7.18 -18.34
C LEU A 408 -2.44 7.10 -17.06
N GLU A 409 -1.86 6.62 -15.98
CA GLU A 409 -2.49 6.48 -14.67
C GLU A 409 -1.61 7.16 -13.61
N ALA A 410 -2.23 7.54 -12.49
CA ALA A 410 -1.59 8.05 -11.30
C ALA A 410 -1.87 7.11 -10.11
N TYR A 411 -0.98 7.12 -9.10
CA TYR A 411 -1.20 6.39 -7.85
C TYR A 411 -2.44 6.96 -7.13
N SER A 412 -3.39 6.09 -6.76
CA SER A 412 -4.57 6.43 -5.96
C SER A 412 -4.51 5.72 -4.60
N GLY A 413 -5.10 6.31 -3.55
CA GLY A 413 -5.11 5.77 -2.20
C GLY A 413 -6.51 5.67 -1.61
N TYR A 414 -6.71 4.66 -0.76
CA TYR A 414 -7.96 4.46 -0.02
C TYR A 414 -8.35 5.74 0.73
N LEU A 415 -9.59 6.20 0.56
CA LEU A 415 -10.15 7.47 1.05
C LEU A 415 -9.48 8.78 0.54
N LEU A 416 -8.37 8.71 -0.19
CA LEU A 416 -7.51 9.85 -0.52
C LEU A 416 -7.60 10.30 -1.98
N GLY A 417 -7.95 9.37 -2.88
CA GLY A 417 -7.81 9.55 -4.32
C GLY A 417 -6.33 9.69 -4.71
N TYR A 418 -6.05 10.52 -5.70
CA TYR A 418 -4.70 10.76 -6.21
C TYR A 418 -3.69 11.12 -5.12
N LEU A 419 -2.72 10.23 -4.90
CA LEU A 419 -1.62 10.42 -3.96
C LEU A 419 -0.58 11.40 -4.53
N ILE A 420 0.06 12.13 -3.63
CA ILE A 420 1.20 13.01 -3.94
C ILE A 420 2.45 12.52 -3.24
N TYR A 421 3.58 12.57 -3.93
CA TYR A 421 4.87 12.10 -3.42
C TYR A 421 5.94 13.20 -3.51
N PRO A 422 6.94 13.19 -2.61
CA PRO A 422 8.10 14.06 -2.69
C PRO A 422 9.03 13.62 -3.83
N THR A 423 9.34 14.56 -4.72
CA THR A 423 10.24 14.37 -5.88
C THR A 423 11.11 15.60 -6.02
N TYR A 424 12.42 15.47 -6.23
CA TYR A 424 13.24 16.63 -6.62
C TYR A 424 12.77 17.17 -7.97
N GLN A 425 12.79 18.49 -8.15
CA GLN A 425 12.65 19.09 -9.49
C GLN A 425 13.76 18.58 -10.41
N THR A 426 13.39 18.16 -11.63
CA THR A 426 14.34 17.65 -12.63
C THR A 426 14.28 18.45 -13.92
N GLU A 427 15.44 18.69 -14.53
CA GLU A 427 15.58 19.43 -15.79
C GLU A 427 16.38 18.65 -16.85
N GLY A 428 16.18 19.03 -18.12
CA GLY A 428 16.84 18.43 -19.27
C GLY A 428 15.96 17.45 -20.06
N THR A 429 16.56 16.78 -21.04
CA THR A 429 15.88 15.79 -21.89
C THR A 429 16.35 14.40 -21.53
N TYR A 430 15.47 13.58 -20.95
CA TYR A 430 15.80 12.19 -20.66
C TYR A 430 15.81 11.35 -21.93
N ALA A 431 16.95 10.74 -22.24
CA ALA A 431 17.15 9.87 -23.41
C ALA A 431 16.95 8.36 -23.09
N GLY A 432 16.64 8.01 -21.84
CA GLY A 432 16.38 6.64 -21.42
C GLY A 432 14.91 6.23 -21.60
N THR A 433 14.57 5.05 -21.08
CA THR A 433 13.17 4.58 -20.98
C THR A 433 12.54 5.18 -19.73
N THR A 434 11.68 6.18 -19.91
CA THR A 434 10.85 6.75 -18.82
C THR A 434 9.93 5.69 -18.25
N LEU A 435 9.97 5.48 -16.93
CA LEU A 435 9.01 4.64 -16.21
C LEU A 435 7.89 5.47 -15.58
N ALA A 436 8.24 6.60 -14.96
CA ALA A 436 7.30 7.50 -14.30
C ALA A 436 7.75 8.97 -14.36
N THR A 437 6.79 9.88 -14.29
CA THR A 437 6.99 11.34 -14.25
C THR A 437 6.10 11.99 -13.19
N SER A 438 6.38 13.22 -12.79
CA SER A 438 5.42 14.09 -12.12
C SER A 438 5.05 15.25 -13.05
N PRO A 439 3.76 15.55 -13.27
CA PRO A 439 3.32 16.58 -14.22
C PRO A 439 3.94 17.96 -14.01
N ASN A 440 4.34 18.29 -12.77
CA ASN A 440 4.94 19.58 -12.43
C ASN A 440 6.49 19.52 -12.31
N PHE A 441 7.05 18.37 -11.95
CA PHE A 441 8.45 18.25 -11.47
C PHE A 441 9.37 17.40 -12.35
N GLY A 442 8.85 16.82 -13.44
CA GLY A 442 9.62 16.15 -14.49
C GLY A 442 9.78 14.64 -14.30
N LEU A 443 10.98 14.11 -14.48
CA LEU A 443 11.28 12.68 -14.38
C LEU A 443 11.21 12.19 -12.93
N VAL A 444 10.43 11.12 -12.72
CA VAL A 444 10.34 10.44 -11.42
C VAL A 444 11.05 9.10 -11.42
N ALA A 445 10.99 8.34 -12.51
CA ALA A 445 11.79 7.14 -12.66
C ALA A 445 12.11 6.81 -14.12
N GLY A 446 13.26 6.21 -14.37
CA GLY A 446 13.71 5.83 -15.71
C GLY A 446 14.86 4.82 -15.71
N VAL A 447 15.05 4.12 -16.83
CA VAL A 447 16.23 3.28 -17.11
C VAL A 447 17.04 3.84 -18.28
N SER A 448 18.31 4.17 -18.03
CA SER A 448 19.29 4.67 -19.00
C SER A 448 20.49 3.73 -19.10
N SER A 449 21.23 3.81 -20.23
CA SER A 449 22.55 3.18 -20.36
C SER A 449 23.63 4.20 -20.03
N TYR A 450 24.72 3.76 -19.39
CA TYR A 450 25.86 4.61 -19.03
C TYR A 450 27.14 3.80 -19.21
N GLY A 451 27.96 4.16 -20.21
CA GLY A 451 29.02 3.29 -20.72
C GLY A 451 28.46 1.96 -21.21
N ALA A 452 29.03 0.85 -20.76
CA ALA A 452 28.49 -0.51 -20.98
C ALA A 452 27.43 -0.94 -19.94
N GLY A 453 27.20 -0.14 -18.90
CA GLY A 453 26.27 -0.43 -17.82
C GLY A 453 24.91 0.24 -17.97
N LYS A 454 24.10 0.15 -16.91
CA LYS A 454 22.78 0.79 -16.82
C LYS A 454 22.56 1.45 -15.47
N VAL A 455 21.82 2.54 -15.49
CA VAL A 455 21.27 3.18 -14.31
C VAL A 455 19.75 3.03 -14.34
N MET A 456 19.15 2.60 -13.24
CA MET A 456 17.75 2.86 -12.93
C MET A 456 17.73 4.00 -11.91
N PHE A 457 17.22 5.16 -12.33
CA PHE A 457 17.04 6.31 -11.46
C PHE A 457 15.61 6.32 -10.93
N VAL A 458 15.43 6.55 -9.62
CA VAL A 458 14.13 6.71 -8.97
C VAL A 458 14.18 7.89 -8.00
N ASN A 459 13.55 8.98 -8.40
CA ASN A 459 13.43 10.25 -7.68
C ASN A 459 12.28 10.20 -6.66
N LEU A 460 12.25 9.17 -5.82
CA LEU A 460 11.32 8.96 -4.70
C LEU A 460 12.10 8.41 -3.50
N PRO A 461 11.86 8.87 -2.26
CA PRO A 461 12.57 8.39 -1.08
C PRO A 461 12.01 7.04 -0.62
N LEU A 462 12.45 5.96 -1.27
CA LEU A 462 11.89 4.61 -1.11
C LEU A 462 12.10 4.06 0.31
N GLY A 463 13.27 4.31 0.91
CA GLY A 463 13.58 4.02 2.30
C GLY A 463 12.69 4.79 3.27
N TYR A 464 12.52 6.10 3.07
CA TYR A 464 11.63 6.93 3.92
C TYR A 464 10.18 6.42 3.87
N LEU A 465 9.66 6.13 2.68
CA LEU A 465 8.29 5.69 2.49
C LEU A 465 8.01 4.31 3.13
N LYS A 466 8.98 3.37 3.05
CA LYS A 466 8.93 2.09 3.78
C LYS A 466 9.03 2.29 5.30
N GLY A 467 9.86 3.22 5.77
CA GLY A 467 10.01 3.58 7.19
C GLY A 467 8.79 4.31 7.80
N ARG A 468 7.95 4.90 6.93
CA ARG A 468 6.63 5.48 7.20
C ARG A 468 5.53 4.48 6.81
N THR A 469 4.38 4.93 6.29
CA THR A 469 3.24 4.04 5.98
C THR A 469 3.07 3.66 4.50
N ASP A 470 4.07 3.82 3.61
CA ASP A 470 3.98 3.40 2.20
C ASP A 470 5.18 2.59 1.66
N ALA A 471 5.16 1.27 1.92
CA ALA A 471 6.16 0.35 1.40
C ALA A 471 6.00 0.02 -0.10
N LEU A 472 4.90 0.37 -0.78
CA LEU A 472 4.59 -0.13 -2.12
C LEU A 472 5.61 0.31 -3.19
N PRO A 473 6.02 1.59 -3.30
CA PRO A 473 7.00 2.02 -4.30
C PRO A 473 8.34 1.30 -4.18
N MET A 474 8.84 1.09 -2.96
CA MET A 474 10.12 0.41 -2.71
C MET A 474 10.13 -1.01 -3.29
N HIS A 475 9.08 -1.79 -3.00
CA HIS A 475 8.96 -3.16 -3.50
C HIS A 475 8.73 -3.19 -5.01
N GLY A 476 7.96 -2.24 -5.54
CA GLY A 476 7.72 -2.07 -6.97
C GLY A 476 8.99 -1.85 -7.77
N PHE A 477 9.78 -0.83 -7.41
CA PHE A 477 11.03 -0.50 -8.11
C PHE A 477 12.11 -1.57 -7.89
N LEU A 478 12.25 -2.15 -6.69
CA LEU A 478 13.22 -3.22 -6.46
C LEU A 478 12.87 -4.49 -7.24
N ASN A 479 11.58 -4.83 -7.35
CA ASN A 479 11.09 -5.91 -8.22
C ASN A 479 11.37 -5.62 -9.70
N TYR A 480 11.12 -4.38 -10.16
CA TYR A 480 11.40 -3.95 -11.53
C TYR A 480 12.90 -4.03 -11.85
N PHE A 481 13.77 -3.55 -10.96
CA PHE A 481 15.22 -3.64 -11.11
C PHE A 481 15.66 -5.10 -11.30
N VAL A 482 15.24 -5.99 -10.40
CA VAL A 482 15.63 -7.40 -10.43
C VAL A 482 15.04 -8.13 -11.65
N LYS A 483 13.78 -7.89 -12.02
CA LYS A 483 13.15 -8.55 -13.19
C LYS A 483 13.68 -8.03 -14.52
N ASN A 484 13.76 -6.71 -14.69
CA ASN A 484 13.88 -6.09 -16.02
C ASN A 484 15.28 -5.50 -16.29
N VAL A 485 15.97 -4.97 -15.28
CA VAL A 485 17.33 -4.43 -15.43
C VAL A 485 18.38 -5.53 -15.26
N LEU A 486 18.22 -6.38 -14.25
CA LEU A 486 19.16 -7.48 -13.96
C LEU A 486 18.81 -8.79 -14.68
N ASN A 487 17.53 -9.02 -15.02
CA ASN A 487 17.00 -10.33 -15.41
C ASN A 487 17.40 -11.42 -14.39
N GLY A 488 17.30 -11.12 -13.10
CA GLY A 488 17.78 -11.95 -12.00
C GLY A 488 16.91 -13.18 -11.70
N MET A 489 17.53 -14.19 -11.07
CA MET A 489 16.77 -15.24 -10.39
C MET A 489 16.11 -14.66 -9.13
N ARG A 490 14.90 -15.13 -8.76
CA ARG A 490 14.23 -14.74 -7.52
C ARG A 490 13.72 -15.95 -6.74
N LEU A 491 13.75 -15.90 -5.41
CA LEU A 491 13.01 -16.82 -4.54
C LEU A 491 11.55 -16.32 -4.43
N SER A 492 10.57 -17.08 -4.91
CA SER A 492 9.16 -16.66 -4.89
C SER A 492 8.69 -16.29 -3.48
N GLY A 493 7.92 -15.20 -3.37
CA GLY A 493 7.26 -14.79 -2.13
C GLY A 493 6.02 -15.63 -1.78
N MET A 494 5.62 -16.58 -2.64
CA MET A 494 4.38 -17.36 -2.50
C MET A 494 4.66 -18.87 -2.28
N PRO A 495 3.87 -19.57 -1.42
CA PRO A 495 4.01 -21.01 -1.20
C PRO A 495 3.92 -21.82 -2.51
N ASN A 496 4.95 -22.62 -2.82
CA ASN A 496 5.09 -23.41 -4.05
C ASN A 496 5.07 -22.57 -5.35
N ALA A 497 5.31 -21.26 -5.24
CA ALA A 497 5.04 -20.24 -6.24
C ALA A 497 3.59 -20.25 -6.76
N VAL A 498 2.61 -20.56 -5.91
CA VAL A 498 1.18 -20.47 -6.24
C VAL A 498 0.61 -19.16 -5.67
N PRO A 499 0.28 -18.16 -6.51
CA PRO A 499 -0.30 -16.89 -6.08
C PRO A 499 -1.74 -17.07 -5.59
N GLY A 500 -2.33 -16.01 -5.03
CA GLY A 500 -3.63 -16.13 -4.39
C GLY A 500 -4.20 -14.83 -3.87
N ILE A 501 -5.33 -14.91 -3.17
CA ILE A 501 -5.93 -13.79 -2.43
C ILE A 501 -6.09 -14.16 -0.96
N THR A 502 -5.86 -13.17 -0.10
CA THR A 502 -6.34 -13.16 1.29
C THR A 502 -7.69 -12.46 1.32
N LEU A 503 -8.77 -13.19 1.63
CA LEU A 503 -10.08 -12.59 1.93
C LEU A 503 -10.25 -12.55 3.44
N ASN A 504 -10.43 -11.34 3.99
CA ASN A 504 -10.60 -11.11 5.41
C ASN A 504 -12.01 -10.65 5.74
N TRP A 505 -12.65 -11.29 6.73
CA TRP A 505 -13.98 -10.93 7.21
C TRP A 505 -13.88 -10.18 8.52
N HIS A 506 -14.53 -9.02 8.60
CA HIS A 506 -14.64 -8.20 9.80
C HIS A 506 -16.04 -8.39 10.40
N LEU A 507 -16.10 -8.78 11.67
CA LEU A 507 -17.32 -9.10 12.40
C LEU A 507 -17.43 -8.11 13.58
N ASP A 508 -17.82 -6.90 13.23
CA ASP A 508 -17.74 -5.68 14.05
C ASP A 508 -18.75 -5.70 15.21
N ALA A 509 -20.00 -6.03 14.90
CA ALA A 509 -21.14 -5.87 15.79
C ALA A 509 -22.26 -6.88 15.50
N MET A 510 -23.25 -6.96 16.40
CA MET A 510 -24.29 -8.01 16.41
C MET A 510 -25.13 -8.06 15.13
N GLU A 511 -25.27 -6.94 14.42
CA GLU A 511 -25.98 -6.88 13.13
C GLU A 511 -25.40 -7.85 12.08
N ALA A 512 -24.09 -8.11 12.11
CA ALA A 512 -23.41 -9.04 11.23
C ALA A 512 -23.81 -10.51 11.44
N GLN A 513 -24.48 -10.85 12.56
CA GLN A 513 -24.90 -12.23 12.85
C GLN A 513 -25.90 -12.79 11.84
N ALA A 514 -26.92 -12.02 11.43
CA ALA A 514 -27.92 -12.53 10.48
C ALA A 514 -27.34 -12.67 9.05
N PRO A 515 -26.60 -11.68 8.51
CA PRO A 515 -25.88 -11.83 7.26
C PRO A 515 -24.84 -12.95 7.25
N MET A 516 -24.02 -13.15 8.30
CA MET A 516 -23.00 -14.23 8.29
C MET A 516 -23.63 -15.63 8.23
N LEU A 517 -24.76 -15.85 8.90
CA LEU A 517 -25.52 -17.10 8.79
C LEU A 517 -26.17 -17.27 7.41
N ALA A 518 -26.57 -16.17 6.77
CA ALA A 518 -27.09 -16.18 5.41
C ALA A 518 -25.98 -16.45 4.36
N LEU A 519 -24.77 -15.93 4.56
CA LEU A 519 -23.57 -16.22 3.76
C LEU A 519 -23.11 -17.67 3.91
N GLU A 520 -23.16 -18.23 5.12
CA GLU A 520 -22.93 -19.66 5.37
C GLU A 520 -23.94 -20.53 4.60
N LYS A 521 -25.23 -20.21 4.72
CA LYS A 521 -26.32 -20.89 4.00
C LYS A 521 -26.20 -20.74 2.48
N ALA A 522 -25.71 -19.59 2.00
CA ALA A 522 -25.41 -19.34 0.59
C ALA A 522 -24.16 -20.09 0.09
N GLY A 523 -23.40 -20.74 0.98
CA GLY A 523 -22.26 -21.59 0.67
C GLY A 523 -20.92 -20.86 0.52
N ILE A 524 -20.83 -19.59 0.93
CA ILE A 524 -19.61 -18.77 0.79
C ILE A 524 -18.42 -19.41 1.51
N PHE A 525 -18.61 -19.79 2.77
CA PHE A 525 -17.61 -20.45 3.62
C PHE A 525 -17.39 -21.94 3.31
N LYS A 526 -17.82 -22.43 2.13
CA LYS A 526 -17.34 -23.71 1.58
C LYS A 526 -15.98 -23.55 0.91
N THR A 527 -15.65 -22.34 0.46
CA THR A 527 -14.29 -21.96 0.07
C THR A 527 -13.50 -21.74 1.36
N LYS A 528 -12.44 -22.52 1.56
CA LYS A 528 -11.62 -22.52 2.78
C LYS A 528 -10.58 -21.40 2.78
N ASN A 529 -9.86 -21.25 3.90
CA ASN A 529 -8.71 -20.36 4.05
C ASN A 529 -9.03 -18.85 3.93
N PHE A 530 -10.15 -18.40 4.52
CA PHE A 530 -10.35 -16.97 4.81
C PHE A 530 -9.93 -16.67 6.27
N SER A 531 -9.50 -15.45 6.58
CA SER A 531 -9.31 -14.99 7.97
C SER A 531 -10.56 -14.25 8.44
N MET A 532 -11.03 -14.50 9.66
CA MET A 532 -12.27 -13.94 10.21
C MET A 532 -11.99 -13.35 11.59
N HIS A 533 -12.23 -12.05 11.77
CA HIS A 533 -11.92 -11.36 13.02
C HIS A 533 -13.19 -10.77 13.62
N ILE A 534 -13.41 -10.99 14.93
CA ILE A 534 -14.64 -10.59 15.64
C ILE A 534 -14.35 -9.70 16.86
N THR A 535 -15.24 -8.75 17.12
CA THR A 535 -15.31 -7.99 18.38
C THR A 535 -16.32 -8.66 19.32
N ALA A 536 -15.86 -9.09 20.49
CA ALA A 536 -16.62 -9.96 21.38
C ALA A 536 -17.59 -9.26 22.36
N GLY A 537 -17.41 -7.96 22.63
CA GLY A 537 -18.13 -7.26 23.70
C GLY A 537 -19.62 -7.05 23.45
N PRO A 538 -20.34 -6.55 24.46
CA PRO A 538 -21.78 -6.31 24.39
C PRO A 538 -22.14 -4.98 23.71
N ASP A 539 -21.19 -4.06 23.55
CA ASP A 539 -21.41 -2.72 23.03
C ASP A 539 -20.63 -2.49 21.72
N THR A 540 -20.81 -1.34 21.07
CA THR A 540 -20.09 -1.02 19.81
C THR A 540 -19.60 0.42 19.73
N VAL A 541 -20.52 1.39 19.80
CA VAL A 541 -20.24 2.82 19.61
C VAL A 541 -19.92 3.50 20.93
N THR A 542 -20.68 3.13 21.97
CA THR A 542 -20.56 3.68 23.33
C THR A 542 -20.89 2.63 24.38
N ILE A 543 -20.14 2.63 25.48
CA ILE A 543 -20.36 1.72 26.63
C ILE A 543 -21.82 1.78 27.10
N GLY A 544 -22.50 0.64 27.11
CA GLY A 544 -23.91 0.46 27.45
C GLY A 544 -24.91 0.57 26.29
N ASP A 545 -24.49 0.61 25.03
CA ASP A 545 -25.42 0.64 23.87
C ASP A 545 -26.05 -0.72 23.51
N GLY A 546 -25.45 -1.84 23.91
CA GLY A 546 -25.97 -3.18 23.68
C GLY A 546 -25.94 -3.67 22.22
N LEU A 547 -25.14 -3.04 21.35
CA LEU A 547 -25.06 -3.33 19.92
C LEU A 547 -24.01 -4.39 19.53
N GLY A 548 -23.10 -4.74 20.44
CA GLY A 548 -22.02 -5.70 20.24
C GLY A 548 -22.48 -7.16 20.30
N PHE A 549 -21.64 -8.07 19.81
CA PHE A 549 -21.96 -9.51 19.70
C PHE A 549 -22.31 -10.21 21.02
N ASN A 550 -21.82 -9.69 22.16
CA ASN A 550 -21.88 -10.30 23.48
C ASN A 550 -21.49 -11.79 23.45
N LEU A 551 -20.31 -12.08 22.88
CA LEU A 551 -19.90 -13.40 22.42
C LEU A 551 -19.96 -14.47 23.53
N ASP A 552 -19.57 -14.12 24.76
CA ASP A 552 -19.62 -15.02 25.92
C ASP A 552 -21.05 -15.53 26.22
N HIS A 553 -22.08 -14.73 25.91
CA HIS A 553 -23.49 -15.05 26.14
C HIS A 553 -24.25 -15.40 24.86
N ASN A 554 -23.60 -15.38 23.69
CA ASN A 554 -24.22 -15.57 22.38
C ASN A 554 -23.89 -16.97 21.78
N PRO A 555 -24.68 -18.02 22.09
CA PRO A 555 -24.40 -19.37 21.62
C PRO A 555 -24.46 -19.51 20.09
N THR A 556 -25.15 -18.61 19.39
CA THR A 556 -25.25 -18.60 17.92
C THR A 556 -23.93 -18.17 17.29
N ALA A 557 -23.37 -17.03 17.72
CA ALA A 557 -22.06 -16.56 17.26
C ALA A 557 -20.95 -17.55 17.64
N GLN A 558 -20.91 -18.03 18.88
CA GLN A 558 -19.91 -19.03 19.29
C GLN A 558 -19.97 -20.31 18.46
N ALA A 559 -21.19 -20.80 18.16
CA ALA A 559 -21.36 -21.99 17.34
C ALA A 559 -20.94 -21.74 15.88
N PHE A 560 -21.08 -20.52 15.36
CA PHE A 560 -20.58 -20.12 14.04
C PHE A 560 -19.05 -20.12 14.00
N LEU A 561 -18.36 -19.44 14.93
CA LEU A 561 -16.89 -19.40 14.97
C LEU A 561 -16.28 -20.79 15.04
N ARG A 562 -16.81 -21.67 15.92
CA ARG A 562 -16.41 -23.09 16.03
C ARG A 562 -16.68 -23.94 14.77
N ARG A 563 -17.56 -23.51 13.86
CA ARG A 563 -17.72 -24.13 12.53
C ARG A 563 -16.68 -23.60 11.53
N MET A 564 -16.38 -22.30 11.57
CA MET A 564 -15.45 -21.67 10.64
C MET A 564 -14.00 -22.14 10.88
N ASP A 565 -13.54 -22.17 12.12
CA ASP A 565 -12.25 -22.78 12.49
C ASP A 565 -12.17 -24.24 12.00
N LYS A 566 -13.16 -25.07 12.35
CA LYS A 566 -13.23 -26.48 11.93
C LYS A 566 -13.28 -26.68 10.41
N LEU A 567 -13.71 -25.69 9.64
CA LEU A 567 -13.65 -25.70 8.17
C LEU A 567 -12.26 -25.38 7.62
N GLY A 568 -11.36 -24.79 8.41
CA GLY A 568 -10.03 -24.33 7.99
C GLY A 568 -10.00 -22.85 7.63
N HIS A 569 -10.86 -22.03 8.24
CA HIS A 569 -10.66 -20.59 8.30
C HIS A 569 -9.73 -20.25 9.47
N ALA A 570 -9.00 -19.14 9.38
CA ALA A 570 -8.38 -18.56 10.57
C ALA A 570 -9.42 -17.70 11.28
N VAL A 571 -9.45 -17.76 12.61
CA VAL A 571 -10.40 -17.00 13.43
C VAL A 571 -9.62 -16.30 14.54
N GLY A 572 -9.91 -15.02 14.77
CA GLY A 572 -9.20 -14.19 15.74
C GLY A 572 -9.93 -12.92 16.15
N SER A 573 -9.22 -12.04 16.85
CA SER A 573 -9.80 -10.83 17.44
C SER A 573 -9.82 -9.66 16.48
N HIS A 574 -10.95 -8.95 16.46
CA HIS A 574 -11.07 -7.63 15.87
C HIS A 574 -10.90 -6.57 16.99
N GLY A 575 -9.64 -6.23 17.30
CA GLY A 575 -9.30 -5.17 18.26
C GLY A 575 -9.83 -5.34 19.67
N GLY A 576 -10.35 -4.25 20.20
CA GLY A 576 -10.85 -4.15 21.57
C GLY A 576 -12.15 -4.91 21.83
N TRP A 577 -12.69 -4.71 23.02
CA TRP A 577 -13.92 -5.32 23.50
C TRP A 577 -15.15 -4.75 22.79
N ASP A 578 -15.19 -3.44 22.58
CA ASP A 578 -16.27 -2.71 21.91
C ASP A 578 -15.68 -1.97 20.69
N HIS A 579 -16.28 -2.14 19.50
CA HIS A 579 -15.59 -1.94 18.21
C HIS A 579 -15.18 -0.49 17.94
N ASP A 580 -16.14 0.40 17.65
CA ASP A 580 -15.87 1.80 17.31
C ASP A 580 -15.35 2.55 18.55
N TYR A 581 -15.81 2.19 19.76
CA TYR A 581 -15.31 2.79 20.99
C TYR A 581 -13.81 2.55 21.17
N TYR A 582 -13.29 1.35 20.87
CA TYR A 582 -11.85 1.12 20.79
C TYR A 582 -11.24 1.85 19.59
N GLY A 583 -11.78 1.65 18.38
CA GLY A 583 -11.22 2.12 17.12
C GLY A 583 -11.05 3.64 17.04
N LEU A 584 -11.98 4.42 17.63
CA LEU A 584 -11.98 5.89 17.61
C LEU A 584 -11.25 6.53 18.79
N ASN A 585 -10.97 5.80 19.87
CA ASN A 585 -10.40 6.37 21.11
C ASN A 585 -9.02 5.82 21.51
N ALA A 586 -8.61 4.64 21.04
CA ALA A 586 -7.25 4.15 21.25
C ALA A 586 -6.22 5.06 20.56
N SER A 587 -5.08 5.31 21.19
CA SER A 587 -4.01 6.17 20.66
C SER A 587 -2.64 5.73 21.15
N GLU A 588 -1.58 6.26 20.55
CA GLU A 588 -0.19 5.97 20.93
C GLU A 588 0.18 6.34 22.39
N THR A 589 -0.70 7.02 23.13
CA THR A 589 -0.43 7.52 24.50
C THR A 589 -1.35 6.99 25.60
N ASN A 590 -2.33 6.10 25.28
CA ASN A 590 -3.36 5.68 26.23
C ASN A 590 -3.49 4.15 26.45
N GLU A 591 -2.39 3.40 26.25
CA GLU A 591 -2.27 1.95 26.53
C GLU A 591 -2.96 1.52 27.83
N ALA A 592 -2.68 2.20 28.95
CA ALA A 592 -3.23 1.83 30.26
C ALA A 592 -4.76 1.86 30.34
N THR A 593 -5.44 2.57 29.43
CA THR A 593 -6.90 2.61 29.31
C THR A 593 -7.43 1.54 28.34
N PHE A 594 -6.75 1.31 27.21
CA PHE A 594 -7.27 0.50 26.10
C PHE A 594 -6.67 -0.91 25.96
N LEU A 595 -5.55 -1.22 26.62
CA LEU A 595 -5.02 -2.58 26.69
C LEU A 595 -6.01 -3.61 27.30
N PRO A 596 -6.81 -3.30 28.35
CA PRO A 596 -7.83 -4.22 28.85
C PRO A 596 -8.85 -4.65 27.78
N TYR A 597 -9.20 -3.76 26.85
CA TYR A 597 -10.16 -4.04 25.78
C TYR A 597 -9.62 -5.11 24.83
N LEU A 598 -8.34 -5.06 24.47
CA LEU A 598 -7.67 -6.10 23.68
C LEU A 598 -7.64 -7.45 24.43
N ILE A 599 -7.33 -7.40 25.74
CA ILE A 599 -7.26 -8.59 26.60
C ILE A 599 -8.62 -9.28 26.68
N TRP A 600 -9.71 -8.54 26.91
CA TRP A 600 -11.06 -9.11 27.03
C TRP A 600 -11.53 -9.74 25.71
N ASN A 601 -11.36 -9.05 24.58
CA ASN A 601 -11.76 -9.59 23.28
C ASN A 601 -10.98 -10.87 22.92
N ARG A 602 -9.65 -10.85 23.07
CA ARG A 602 -8.81 -12.03 22.84
C ARG A 602 -9.18 -13.19 23.77
N THR A 603 -9.43 -12.91 25.04
CA THR A 603 -9.82 -13.95 26.02
C THR A 603 -11.14 -14.62 25.63
N SER A 604 -12.16 -13.85 25.21
CA SER A 604 -13.44 -14.40 24.77
C SER A 604 -13.29 -15.25 23.50
N VAL A 605 -12.64 -14.71 22.46
CA VAL A 605 -12.43 -15.43 21.19
C VAL A 605 -11.61 -16.72 21.38
N ASP A 606 -10.47 -16.65 22.06
CA ASP A 606 -9.60 -17.81 22.31
C ASP A 606 -10.31 -18.87 23.18
N THR A 607 -11.18 -18.46 24.11
CA THR A 607 -12.03 -19.37 24.91
C THR A 607 -13.09 -20.06 24.06
N VAL A 608 -13.69 -19.36 23.09
CA VAL A 608 -14.71 -19.90 22.20
C VAL A 608 -14.13 -20.91 21.21
N LEU A 609 -12.90 -20.69 20.75
CA LEU A 609 -12.13 -21.57 19.88
C LEU A 609 -11.49 -22.75 20.64
N GLY A 610 -11.09 -22.54 21.90
CA GLY A 610 -10.36 -23.52 22.71
C GLY A 610 -8.85 -23.54 22.44
N HIS A 611 -8.33 -22.55 21.72
CA HIS A 611 -6.90 -22.33 21.46
C HIS A 611 -6.63 -20.84 21.19
N PRO A 612 -5.38 -20.36 21.32
CA PRO A 612 -5.02 -19.00 20.95
C PRO A 612 -5.23 -18.73 19.45
N SER A 613 -5.79 -17.57 19.13
CA SER A 613 -5.86 -17.02 17.77
C SER A 613 -4.52 -16.39 17.35
N ARG A 614 -4.18 -16.43 16.05
CA ARG A 614 -2.85 -16.02 15.55
C ARG A 614 -2.86 -14.94 14.45
N ASP A 615 -4.03 -14.53 13.96
CA ASP A 615 -4.23 -13.32 13.17
C ASP A 615 -5.25 -12.35 13.80
N TYR A 616 -5.23 -11.10 13.33
CA TYR A 616 -5.88 -9.94 13.96
C TYR A 616 -6.32 -8.89 12.92
N SER A 617 -7.34 -8.09 13.25
CA SER A 617 -7.65 -6.81 12.60
C SER A 617 -7.94 -5.73 13.63
N ALA A 618 -7.55 -4.49 13.38
CA ALA A 618 -8.02 -3.36 14.17
C ALA A 618 -9.37 -2.81 13.66
N PRO A 619 -10.37 -2.61 14.54
CA PRO A 619 -11.50 -1.72 14.34
C PRO A 619 -11.03 -0.35 13.87
N GLU A 620 -11.75 0.21 12.91
CA GLU A 620 -11.38 1.45 12.22
C GLU A 620 -9.99 1.44 11.53
N GLY A 621 -9.26 0.32 11.54
CA GLY A 621 -7.85 0.27 11.11
C GLY A 621 -6.86 0.87 12.10
N ASN A 622 -7.30 1.26 13.31
CA ASN A 622 -6.46 1.94 14.30
C ASN A 622 -5.53 0.94 15.03
N ASN A 623 -4.23 1.01 14.71
CA ASN A 623 -3.21 0.07 15.19
C ASN A 623 -2.09 0.80 15.96
N PRO A 624 -2.25 1.21 17.24
CA PRO A 624 -1.17 1.78 18.03
C PRO A 624 0.05 0.84 18.17
N THR A 625 1.24 1.42 18.29
CA THR A 625 2.54 0.71 18.45
C THR A 625 2.53 -0.27 19.63
N TRP A 626 2.02 0.17 20.79
CA TRP A 626 1.85 -0.67 21.98
C TRP A 626 0.87 -1.83 21.74
N ALA A 627 -0.20 -1.62 20.97
CA ALA A 627 -1.19 -2.65 20.66
C ALA A 627 -0.57 -3.74 19.77
N MET A 628 0.15 -3.34 18.72
CA MET A 628 0.88 -4.26 17.85
C MET A 628 1.96 -5.04 18.59
N SER A 629 2.71 -4.35 19.46
CA SER A 629 3.75 -4.95 20.32
C SER A 629 3.17 -5.98 21.29
N TRP A 630 2.01 -5.66 21.91
CA TRP A 630 1.29 -6.61 22.76
C TRP A 630 0.80 -7.82 21.95
N LEU A 631 0.20 -7.62 20.78
CA LEU A 631 -0.29 -8.71 19.92
C LEU A 631 0.83 -9.69 19.53
N GLU A 632 2.01 -9.19 19.12
CA GLU A 632 3.17 -10.05 18.84
C GLU A 632 3.58 -10.84 20.10
N SER A 633 3.60 -10.20 21.28
CA SER A 633 3.92 -10.86 22.55
C SER A 633 2.95 -11.99 22.91
N GLN A 634 1.70 -11.91 22.47
CA GLN A 634 0.66 -12.94 22.66
C GLN A 634 0.64 -14.01 21.55
N GLY A 635 1.61 -13.99 20.62
CA GLY A 635 1.75 -15.00 19.57
C GLY A 635 0.94 -14.75 18.30
N VAL A 636 0.41 -13.54 18.10
CA VAL A 636 -0.12 -13.11 16.80
C VAL A 636 1.04 -12.96 15.82
N VAL A 637 0.95 -13.60 14.66
CA VAL A 637 2.01 -13.60 13.63
C VAL A 637 1.68 -12.73 12.42
N GLY A 638 0.42 -12.31 12.25
CA GLY A 638 0.10 -11.33 11.23
C GLY A 638 -1.22 -10.61 11.45
N ALA A 639 -1.35 -9.44 10.84
CA ALA A 639 -2.49 -8.54 11.00
C ALA A 639 -2.98 -7.97 9.67
N TYR A 640 -4.27 -7.68 9.57
CA TYR A 640 -4.79 -6.68 8.62
C TYR A 640 -4.12 -5.33 8.89
N PHE A 641 -3.77 -4.59 7.84
CA PHE A 641 -3.23 -3.24 7.99
C PHE A 641 -3.80 -2.28 6.93
N ALA A 642 -4.17 -1.08 7.40
CA ALA A 642 -4.62 -0.01 6.53
C ALA A 642 -3.44 0.69 5.81
N GLY A 643 -2.23 0.68 6.40
CA GLY A 643 -1.04 1.20 5.74
C GLY A 643 -0.51 0.30 4.62
N HIS A 644 0.42 0.84 3.81
CA HIS A 644 1.05 0.17 2.67
C HIS A 644 0.06 -0.32 1.58
N THR A 645 -1.06 0.37 1.37
CA THR A 645 -2.18 -0.20 0.58
C THR A 645 -1.78 -0.67 -0.82
N GLY A 646 -2.35 -1.79 -1.23
CA GLY A 646 -2.04 -2.45 -2.51
C GLY A 646 -0.69 -3.15 -2.57
N LEU A 647 0.08 -3.24 -1.48
CA LEU A 647 1.23 -4.16 -1.37
C LEU A 647 0.76 -5.57 -0.95
N GLY A 648 1.65 -6.55 -1.05
CA GLY A 648 1.45 -7.88 -0.45
C GLY A 648 1.88 -7.91 1.02
N VAL A 649 1.86 -9.10 1.62
CA VAL A 649 2.29 -9.29 3.02
C VAL A 649 3.76 -8.86 3.18
N THR A 650 4.01 -7.96 4.13
CA THR A 650 5.29 -7.24 4.33
C THR A 650 5.56 -7.03 5.83
N ARG A 651 6.80 -6.75 6.22
CA ARG A 651 7.08 -6.23 7.57
C ARG A 651 6.71 -4.75 7.70
N GLN A 652 6.05 -4.39 8.79
CA GLN A 652 5.70 -3.00 9.10
C GLN A 652 6.88 -2.29 9.77
N TYR A 653 7.43 -1.28 9.11
CA TYR A 653 8.21 -0.25 9.80
C TYR A 653 7.25 0.90 10.16
N ARG A 654 7.56 1.67 11.19
CA ARG A 654 6.87 2.91 11.55
C ARG A 654 7.86 3.85 12.20
N ASP A 655 7.81 5.13 11.83
CA ASP A 655 8.73 6.17 12.32
C ASP A 655 10.21 5.75 12.32
N ASN A 656 10.60 5.05 11.25
CA ASN A 656 11.91 4.44 11.05
C ASN A 656 12.32 3.43 12.14
N MET A 657 11.38 2.61 12.60
CA MET A 657 11.63 1.48 13.51
C MET A 657 10.84 0.23 13.09
N LEU A 658 11.45 -0.96 13.24
CA LEU A 658 10.78 -2.27 13.13
C LEU A 658 10.50 -2.80 14.55
N GLU A 659 9.42 -2.34 15.15
CA GLU A 659 9.05 -2.66 16.54
C GLU A 659 8.58 -4.11 16.73
N THR A 660 7.95 -4.68 15.70
CA THR A 660 7.36 -6.03 15.71
C THR A 660 8.00 -6.91 14.61
N PRO A 661 9.25 -7.36 14.80
CA PRO A 661 10.03 -8.06 13.76
C PRO A 661 9.54 -9.47 13.41
N LYS A 662 8.60 -10.04 14.18
CA LYS A 662 7.97 -11.36 13.93
C LYS A 662 6.56 -11.23 13.34
N LEU A 663 5.88 -10.11 13.55
CA LEU A 663 4.56 -9.83 13.02
C LEU A 663 4.64 -9.37 11.56
N TRP A 664 3.76 -9.91 10.71
CA TRP A 664 3.63 -9.54 9.31
C TRP A 664 2.32 -8.78 9.06
N VAL A 665 2.39 -7.61 8.43
CA VAL A 665 1.18 -6.90 8.02
C VAL A 665 0.73 -7.36 6.64
N SER A 666 -0.58 -7.50 6.48
CA SER A 666 -1.28 -7.82 5.25
C SER A 666 -2.04 -6.56 4.81
N PRO A 667 -1.51 -5.77 3.85
CA PRO A 667 -2.09 -4.48 3.47
C PRO A 667 -3.40 -4.62 2.70
N VAL A 668 -4.38 -3.77 3.01
CA VAL A 668 -5.63 -3.69 2.24
C VAL A 668 -5.36 -3.21 0.80
N THR A 669 -6.05 -3.80 -0.17
CA THR A 669 -6.03 -3.36 -1.58
C THR A 669 -7.39 -2.74 -1.93
N PRO A 670 -7.46 -1.41 -2.12
CA PRO A 670 -8.71 -0.72 -2.45
C PRO A 670 -9.03 -0.79 -3.95
N PHE A 671 -10.29 -0.49 -4.26
CA PHE A 671 -10.77 -0.05 -5.56
C PHE A 671 -10.91 1.48 -5.55
N GLY A 672 -9.82 2.18 -5.84
CA GLY A 672 -9.72 3.64 -5.78
C GLY A 672 -9.92 4.16 -4.35
N ASN A 673 -10.95 4.98 -4.16
CA ASN A 673 -11.31 5.55 -2.86
C ASN A 673 -11.90 4.54 -1.86
N TYR A 674 -12.29 3.34 -2.28
CA TYR A 674 -13.18 2.43 -1.54
C TYR A 674 -12.60 1.02 -1.43
N ALA A 675 -13.01 0.22 -0.44
CA ALA A 675 -12.52 -1.13 -0.20
C ALA A 675 -13.62 -2.16 0.12
N THR A 676 -14.84 -1.73 0.46
CA THR A 676 -15.94 -2.61 0.93
C THR A 676 -17.25 -2.45 0.15
N TYR A 677 -18.13 -3.44 0.31
CA TYR A 677 -19.45 -3.48 -0.33
C TYR A 677 -20.38 -2.38 0.16
N GLU A 678 -20.30 -2.01 1.43
CA GLU A 678 -21.06 -0.92 2.01
C GLU A 678 -20.67 0.42 1.39
N GLU A 679 -19.36 0.68 1.20
CA GLU A 679 -18.86 1.87 0.52
C GLU A 679 -19.31 1.92 -0.94
N TRP A 680 -19.17 0.81 -1.69
CA TRP A 680 -19.63 0.76 -3.08
C TRP A 680 -21.14 0.98 -3.21
N GLN A 681 -21.92 0.55 -2.19
CA GLN A 681 -23.36 0.81 -2.12
C GLN A 681 -23.69 2.27 -1.78
N ASP A 682 -22.99 2.86 -0.81
CA ASP A 682 -23.18 4.23 -0.34
C ASP A 682 -22.78 5.29 -1.38
N PHE A 683 -21.72 5.00 -2.15
CA PHE A 683 -21.17 5.90 -3.16
C PHE A 683 -21.61 5.53 -4.60
N ASN A 684 -22.59 4.63 -4.75
CA ASN A 684 -23.19 4.18 -6.01
C ASN A 684 -22.20 3.61 -7.07
N VAL A 685 -21.09 3.01 -6.63
CA VAL A 685 -20.11 2.40 -7.54
C VAL A 685 -20.75 1.23 -8.29
N PRO A 686 -20.63 1.10 -9.62
CA PRO A 686 -21.34 0.04 -10.34
C PRO A 686 -20.89 -1.37 -9.96
N LYS A 687 -21.84 -2.27 -9.67
CA LYS A 687 -21.59 -3.70 -9.41
C LYS A 687 -20.74 -4.38 -10.50
N ALA A 688 -20.86 -3.94 -11.75
CA ALA A 688 -20.08 -4.45 -12.88
C ALA A 688 -18.58 -4.10 -12.76
N ASP A 689 -18.27 -2.88 -12.31
CA ASP A 689 -16.89 -2.38 -12.23
C ASP A 689 -16.14 -3.02 -11.06
N VAL A 690 -16.81 -3.18 -9.91
CA VAL A 690 -16.31 -3.97 -8.77
C VAL A 690 -16.08 -5.43 -9.18
N SER A 691 -17.01 -6.03 -9.93
CA SER A 691 -16.88 -7.40 -10.45
C SER A 691 -15.71 -7.54 -11.43
N ALA A 692 -15.44 -6.52 -12.24
CA ALA A 692 -14.31 -6.47 -13.16
C ALA A 692 -12.98 -6.25 -12.42
N TRP A 693 -12.95 -5.37 -11.42
CA TRP A 693 -11.77 -5.13 -10.57
C TRP A 693 -11.33 -6.40 -9.84
N TYR A 694 -12.26 -7.13 -9.20
CA TYR A 694 -11.94 -8.40 -8.54
C TYR A 694 -11.33 -9.44 -9.50
N GLN A 695 -11.78 -9.49 -10.76
CA GLN A 695 -11.20 -10.36 -11.78
C GLN A 695 -9.79 -9.91 -12.19
N GLN A 696 -9.61 -8.61 -12.43
CA GLN A 696 -8.31 -8.02 -12.76
C GLN A 696 -7.29 -8.19 -11.62
N LEU A 697 -7.72 -8.12 -10.37
CA LEU A 697 -6.88 -8.31 -9.18
C LEU A 697 -6.36 -9.76 -9.10
N ILE A 698 -7.24 -10.75 -9.30
CA ILE A 698 -6.86 -12.16 -9.38
C ILE A 698 -5.88 -12.42 -10.54
N ASP A 699 -6.14 -11.85 -11.72
CA ASP A 699 -5.24 -12.01 -12.87
C ASP A 699 -3.89 -11.28 -12.71
N PHE A 700 -3.88 -10.14 -12.00
CA PHE A 700 -2.67 -9.43 -11.62
C PHE A 700 -1.81 -10.26 -10.66
N ASP A 701 -2.41 -10.87 -9.63
CA ASP A 701 -1.71 -11.70 -8.65
C ASP A 701 -1.11 -12.97 -9.30
N ILE A 702 -1.85 -13.56 -10.25
CA ILE A 702 -1.37 -14.65 -11.11
C ILE A 702 -0.17 -14.19 -11.95
N ALA A 703 -0.27 -13.04 -12.63
CA ALA A 703 0.78 -12.53 -13.52
C ALA A 703 2.07 -12.10 -12.78
N GLN A 704 1.96 -11.53 -11.57
CA GLN A 704 3.12 -11.07 -10.80
C GLN A 704 3.66 -12.09 -9.78
N ASN A 705 2.96 -13.22 -9.59
CA ASN A 705 3.28 -14.27 -8.62
C ASN A 705 3.27 -13.75 -7.16
N THR A 706 2.22 -13.03 -6.80
CA THR A 706 2.04 -12.39 -5.48
C THR A 706 0.66 -12.73 -4.89
N ALA A 707 0.29 -12.09 -3.79
CA ALA A 707 -1.06 -12.12 -3.25
C ALA A 707 -1.43 -10.74 -2.69
N ARG A 708 -2.68 -10.37 -2.85
CA ARG A 708 -3.30 -9.17 -2.27
C ARG A 708 -4.36 -9.54 -1.25
N MET A 709 -4.66 -8.60 -0.36
CA MET A 709 -5.74 -8.73 0.60
C MET A 709 -6.88 -7.78 0.27
N VAL A 710 -8.09 -8.30 0.34
CA VAL A 710 -9.35 -7.56 0.32
C VAL A 710 -10.15 -7.95 1.55
N TYR A 711 -11.03 -7.06 2.03
CA TYR A 711 -11.86 -7.32 3.20
C TYR A 711 -13.34 -7.08 2.92
N ALA A 712 -14.19 -7.57 3.83
CA ALA A 712 -15.64 -7.40 3.75
C ALA A 712 -16.29 -7.61 5.13
N HIS A 713 -17.31 -6.81 5.44
CA HIS A 713 -18.22 -7.08 6.54
C HIS A 713 -19.37 -7.98 6.02
N PRO A 714 -19.95 -8.87 6.86
CA PRO A 714 -21.08 -9.70 6.46
C PRO A 714 -22.32 -8.96 5.91
N PRO A 715 -22.73 -7.77 6.40
CA PRO A 715 -23.92 -7.06 5.92
C PRO A 715 -23.90 -6.70 4.43
N GLY A 716 -22.99 -5.82 3.99
CA GLY A 716 -22.91 -5.40 2.59
C GLY A 716 -22.50 -6.54 1.65
N ALA A 717 -21.65 -7.47 2.12
CA ALA A 717 -21.30 -8.68 1.37
C ALA A 717 -22.49 -9.62 1.11
N TYR A 718 -23.55 -9.55 1.94
CA TYR A 718 -24.80 -10.26 1.72
C TYR A 718 -25.73 -9.52 0.74
N ASP A 719 -25.81 -8.19 0.80
CA ASP A 719 -26.56 -7.40 -0.19
C ASP A 719 -25.87 -7.38 -1.58
N TRP A 720 -24.58 -7.69 -1.62
CA TRP A 720 -23.74 -7.84 -2.81
C TRP A 720 -23.33 -9.30 -3.07
N LEU A 721 -24.14 -10.25 -2.60
CA LEU A 721 -23.91 -11.69 -2.73
C LEU A 721 -23.72 -12.18 -4.18
N ASP A 722 -24.25 -11.46 -5.17
CA ASP A 722 -24.04 -11.71 -6.60
C ASP A 722 -22.61 -11.38 -7.07
N VAL A 723 -22.05 -10.26 -6.61
CA VAL A 723 -20.66 -9.86 -6.88
C VAL A 723 -19.68 -10.76 -6.12
N LEU A 724 -19.94 -11.01 -4.83
CA LEU A 724 -19.14 -11.89 -3.99
C LEU A 724 -19.05 -13.33 -4.57
N LYS A 725 -20.18 -13.87 -5.06
CA LYS A 725 -20.19 -15.20 -5.70
C LYS A 725 -19.40 -15.22 -7.01
N GLN A 726 -19.46 -14.16 -7.82
CA GLN A 726 -18.65 -14.05 -9.04
C GLN A 726 -17.15 -14.02 -8.72
N PHE A 727 -16.74 -13.21 -7.74
CA PHE A 727 -15.36 -13.13 -7.26
C PHE A 727 -14.83 -14.49 -6.79
N ILE A 728 -15.56 -15.17 -5.90
CA ILE A 728 -15.17 -16.49 -5.37
C ILE A 728 -15.16 -17.56 -6.48
N ALA A 729 -16.15 -17.55 -7.39
CA ALA A 729 -16.18 -18.46 -8.52
C ALA A 729 -15.01 -18.22 -9.50
N TYR A 730 -14.62 -16.96 -9.75
CA TYR A 730 -13.50 -16.63 -10.62
C TYR A 730 -12.17 -17.10 -10.04
N GLY A 731 -11.91 -16.89 -8.75
CA GLY A 731 -10.71 -17.41 -8.09
C GLY A 731 -10.66 -18.95 -8.14
N ASN A 732 -11.78 -19.60 -7.81
CA ASN A 732 -11.87 -21.06 -7.84
C ASN A 732 -11.71 -21.65 -9.25
N SER A 733 -12.16 -20.98 -10.31
CA SER A 733 -12.06 -21.48 -11.69
C SER A 733 -10.62 -21.58 -12.22
N LYS A 734 -9.69 -20.81 -11.67
CA LYS A 734 -8.26 -20.86 -12.02
C LYS A 734 -7.58 -22.18 -11.59
N GLY A 735 -8.15 -22.87 -10.60
CA GLY A 735 -7.67 -24.14 -10.07
C GLY A 735 -6.48 -24.01 -9.10
N ALA A 736 -6.42 -24.93 -8.13
CA ALA A 736 -5.50 -24.89 -6.97
C ALA A 736 -3.98 -24.95 -7.30
N SER A 737 -3.63 -25.13 -8.57
CA SER A 737 -2.26 -25.10 -9.11
C SER A 737 -1.86 -23.74 -9.71
N LYS A 738 -2.83 -22.91 -10.12
CA LYS A 738 -2.60 -21.54 -10.64
C LYS A 738 -3.00 -20.46 -9.62
N PHE A 739 -3.92 -20.75 -8.69
CA PHE A 739 -4.44 -19.79 -7.70
C PHE A 739 -4.82 -20.48 -6.37
N LYS A 740 -4.76 -19.76 -5.23
CA LYS A 740 -5.24 -20.22 -3.91
C LYS A 740 -5.90 -19.11 -3.10
N TRP A 741 -6.74 -19.50 -2.14
CA TRP A 741 -7.13 -18.64 -1.02
C TRP A 741 -6.18 -18.89 0.16
N TYR A 742 -5.77 -17.81 0.82
CA TYR A 742 -4.83 -17.82 1.95
C TYR A 742 -5.40 -17.06 3.15
N THR A 743 -5.07 -17.53 4.36
CA THR A 743 -5.27 -16.76 5.59
C THR A 743 -4.05 -15.88 5.86
N ILE A 744 -4.23 -14.79 6.61
CA ILE A 744 -3.16 -13.86 7.01
C ILE A 744 -2.04 -14.64 7.73
N GLN A 745 -2.39 -15.45 8.74
CA GLN A 745 -1.42 -16.29 9.45
C GLN A 745 -0.65 -17.26 8.52
N ARG A 746 -1.27 -17.78 7.44
CA ARG A 746 -0.65 -18.77 6.55
C ARG A 746 0.46 -18.17 5.68
N LEU A 747 0.31 -16.90 5.27
CA LEU A 747 1.35 -16.18 4.53
C LEU A 747 2.45 -15.66 5.48
N ALA A 748 2.09 -15.18 6.68
CA ALA A 748 3.05 -14.83 7.72
C ALA A 748 3.97 -16.01 8.07
N ASP A 749 3.40 -17.20 8.34
CA ASP A 749 4.16 -18.44 8.61
C ASP A 749 5.08 -18.82 7.44
N PHE A 750 4.65 -18.61 6.19
CA PHE A 750 5.48 -18.86 5.01
C PHE A 750 6.67 -17.91 4.96
N LEU A 751 6.45 -16.61 5.12
CA LEU A 751 7.49 -15.59 5.00
C LEU A 751 8.49 -15.67 6.17
N ALA A 752 8.03 -15.93 7.39
CA ALA A 752 8.87 -16.20 8.56
C ALA A 752 9.76 -17.46 8.39
N THR A 753 9.26 -18.50 7.70
CA THR A 753 10.04 -19.69 7.32
C THR A 753 11.03 -19.34 6.20
N ARG A 754 10.56 -18.68 5.14
CA ARG A 754 11.33 -18.32 3.95
C ARG A 754 12.52 -17.40 4.25
N ASN A 755 12.38 -16.51 5.23
CA ASN A 755 13.49 -15.65 5.69
C ASN A 755 14.65 -16.42 6.35
N GLN A 756 14.50 -17.71 6.63
CA GLN A 756 15.58 -18.59 7.11
C GLN A 756 16.28 -19.35 5.96
N VAL A 757 15.92 -19.10 4.70
CA VAL A 757 16.56 -19.70 3.52
C VAL A 757 17.85 -18.95 3.19
N SER A 758 18.99 -19.56 3.48
CA SER A 758 20.28 -19.10 2.95
C SER A 758 20.49 -19.66 1.54
N TRP A 759 20.92 -18.84 0.59
CA TRP A 759 21.24 -19.30 -0.76
C TRP A 759 22.33 -18.46 -1.43
N SER A 760 23.08 -19.07 -2.35
CA SER A 760 24.21 -18.47 -3.07
C SER A 760 24.16 -18.71 -4.58
N GLN A 761 24.88 -17.87 -5.34
CA GLN A 761 25.15 -18.03 -6.76
C GLN A 761 26.65 -17.96 -7.03
N THR A 762 27.25 -19.08 -7.45
CA THR A 762 28.70 -19.21 -7.70
C THR A 762 28.95 -19.51 -9.19
N PRO A 763 29.71 -18.67 -9.92
CA PRO A 763 30.15 -18.98 -11.28
C PRO A 763 30.99 -20.26 -11.36
N LEU A 764 30.75 -21.08 -12.38
CA LEU A 764 31.53 -22.28 -12.70
C LEU A 764 32.38 -22.08 -13.97
N THR A 765 33.50 -22.79 -14.04
CA THR A 765 34.44 -22.78 -15.19
C THR A 765 33.82 -23.23 -16.52
N ASN A 766 32.64 -23.86 -16.49
CA ASN A 766 31.90 -24.32 -17.68
C ASN A 766 30.83 -23.31 -18.17
N GLY A 767 30.87 -22.06 -17.67
CA GLY A 767 29.94 -20.99 -18.03
C GLY A 767 28.55 -21.08 -17.39
N ALA A 768 28.31 -22.03 -16.47
CA ALA A 768 27.09 -22.08 -15.66
C ALA A 768 27.25 -21.28 -14.35
N THR A 769 26.14 -20.84 -13.78
CA THR A 769 26.05 -20.42 -12.38
C THR A 769 25.49 -21.58 -11.57
N ARG A 770 26.22 -22.02 -10.54
CA ARG A 770 25.71 -22.92 -9.53
C ARG A 770 24.89 -22.14 -8.52
N VAL A 771 23.68 -22.63 -8.24
CA VAL A 771 22.87 -22.19 -7.12
C VAL A 771 22.89 -23.28 -6.07
N ALA A 772 23.19 -22.90 -4.83
CA ALA A 772 23.05 -23.75 -3.66
C ALA A 772 22.13 -23.04 -2.65
N ALA A 773 21.28 -23.80 -1.96
CA ALA A 773 20.40 -23.27 -0.93
C ALA A 773 20.26 -24.23 0.26
N SER A 774 20.06 -23.68 1.44
CA SER A 774 19.86 -24.39 2.69
C SER A 774 18.86 -23.68 3.62
N HIS A 775 18.23 -24.45 4.50
CA HIS A 775 17.32 -23.95 5.53
C HIS A 775 17.40 -24.89 6.75
N PRO A 776 17.36 -24.37 8.00
CA PRO A 776 17.62 -25.17 9.21
C PRO A 776 16.67 -26.37 9.39
N VAL A 777 15.40 -26.23 9.02
CA VAL A 777 14.38 -27.31 9.12
C VAL A 777 14.06 -27.97 7.77
N SER A 778 13.48 -27.23 6.80
CA SER A 778 13.11 -27.76 5.49
C SER A 778 12.94 -26.65 4.45
N LEU A 779 13.36 -26.91 3.21
CA LEU A 779 13.11 -26.07 2.03
C LEU A 779 11.75 -26.36 1.36
N ALA A 780 10.84 -27.10 2.02
CA ALA A 780 9.50 -27.37 1.48
C ALA A 780 8.80 -26.07 1.02
N GLU A 781 8.06 -26.17 -0.09
CA GLU A 781 7.34 -25.06 -0.74
C GLU A 781 8.20 -23.92 -1.32
N MET A 782 9.52 -23.91 -1.12
CA MET A 782 10.42 -22.90 -1.68
C MET A 782 10.61 -23.10 -3.19
N VAL A 783 10.57 -22.01 -3.96
CA VAL A 783 10.68 -22.05 -5.44
C VAL A 783 11.54 -20.92 -5.97
N TRP A 784 12.57 -21.27 -6.74
CA TRP A 784 13.37 -20.30 -7.50
C TRP A 784 12.77 -20.10 -8.88
N LEU A 785 12.51 -18.84 -9.21
CA LEU A 785 12.00 -18.34 -10.48
C LEU A 785 13.19 -17.92 -11.35
N LEU A 786 13.47 -18.66 -12.42
CA LEU A 786 14.57 -18.38 -13.35
C LEU A 786 14.02 -17.91 -14.70
N PRO A 787 14.21 -16.65 -15.11
CA PRO A 787 13.60 -16.13 -16.34
C PRO A 787 14.22 -16.79 -17.58
N LYS A 788 13.37 -17.34 -18.47
CA LYS A 788 13.81 -18.14 -19.63
C LYS A 788 14.56 -17.33 -20.70
N ASN A 789 14.34 -16.02 -20.76
CA ASN A 789 15.09 -15.13 -21.65
C ASN A 789 16.60 -15.13 -21.31
N ARG A 790 16.97 -15.30 -20.03
CA ARG A 790 18.35 -15.36 -19.54
C ARG A 790 18.87 -16.77 -19.29
N TYR A 791 18.04 -17.73 -18.90
CA TYR A 791 18.50 -19.06 -18.44
C TYR A 791 17.91 -20.23 -19.24
N LEU A 792 18.78 -21.17 -19.62
CA LEU A 792 18.39 -22.52 -20.05
C LEU A 792 17.77 -23.30 -18.89
N LYS A 793 17.06 -24.39 -19.22
CA LYS A 793 16.44 -25.28 -18.22
C LYS A 793 17.51 -25.77 -17.22
N PRO A 794 17.31 -25.58 -15.90
CA PRO A 794 18.29 -25.97 -14.89
C PRO A 794 18.69 -27.46 -14.94
N THR A 795 19.96 -27.70 -14.64
CA THR A 795 20.64 -29.01 -14.69
C THR A 795 21.32 -29.33 -13.36
N GLY A 796 21.89 -30.53 -13.18
CA GLY A 796 22.61 -30.89 -11.95
C GLY A 796 21.74 -30.84 -10.67
N VAL A 797 20.42 -31.02 -10.81
CA VAL A 797 19.43 -30.67 -9.78
C VAL A 797 19.35 -31.73 -8.69
N THR A 798 19.72 -31.35 -7.46
CA THR A 798 19.56 -32.15 -6.24
C THR A 798 18.59 -31.45 -5.28
N GLY A 799 17.91 -32.20 -4.41
CA GLY A 799 16.95 -31.65 -3.44
C GLY A 799 15.66 -31.04 -4.02
N ALA A 800 15.55 -30.87 -5.34
CA ALA A 800 14.46 -30.16 -5.99
C ALA A 800 13.88 -30.93 -7.21
N SER A 801 13.02 -30.24 -7.95
CA SER A 801 12.44 -30.62 -9.25
C SER A 801 12.33 -29.38 -10.14
N VAL A 802 12.30 -29.55 -11.46
CA VAL A 802 12.19 -28.42 -12.42
C VAL A 802 10.89 -28.54 -13.20
N ALA A 803 10.01 -27.57 -13.01
CA ALA A 803 8.78 -27.41 -13.77
C ALA A 803 8.89 -26.23 -14.76
N ASP A 804 8.04 -26.26 -15.77
CA ASP A 804 7.77 -25.10 -16.61
C ASP A 804 6.80 -24.14 -15.88
N GLY A 805 6.98 -22.84 -16.07
CA GLY A 805 6.16 -21.77 -15.51
C GLY A 805 5.98 -20.62 -16.50
N GLY A 806 5.82 -20.93 -17.79
CA GLY A 806 5.64 -19.93 -18.86
C GLY A 806 6.92 -19.15 -19.10
N SER A 807 7.00 -17.89 -18.65
CA SER A 807 8.18 -17.03 -18.78
C SER A 807 9.37 -17.45 -17.89
N TYR A 808 9.15 -18.36 -16.93
CA TYR A 808 10.15 -18.81 -15.95
C TYR A 808 10.32 -20.33 -15.96
N TRP A 809 11.53 -20.81 -15.67
CA TRP A 809 11.73 -22.14 -15.09
C TRP A 809 11.46 -22.06 -13.58
N LEU A 810 10.75 -23.06 -13.05
CA LEU A 810 10.42 -23.15 -11.63
C LEU A 810 11.24 -24.28 -11.00
N VAL A 811 12.29 -23.95 -10.24
CA VAL A 811 13.00 -24.96 -9.44
C VAL A 811 12.27 -25.10 -8.11
N LYS A 812 11.41 -26.11 -8.01
CA LYS A 812 10.57 -26.38 -6.84
C LYS A 812 11.28 -27.36 -5.89
N ALA A 813 11.60 -26.88 -4.69
CA ALA A 813 12.27 -27.67 -3.67
C ALA A 813 11.39 -28.82 -3.14
N LYS A 814 12.03 -29.89 -2.67
CA LYS A 814 11.39 -30.97 -1.91
C LYS A 814 11.50 -30.66 -0.41
N ALA A 815 10.89 -31.49 0.44
CA ALA A 815 11.10 -31.43 1.88
C ALA A 815 12.50 -31.94 2.25
N VAL A 816 13.51 -31.08 2.12
CA VAL A 816 14.94 -31.34 2.39
C VAL A 816 15.58 -30.10 3.00
N THR A 817 16.65 -30.25 3.78
CA THR A 817 17.39 -29.11 4.38
C THR A 817 18.30 -28.38 3.39
N SER A 818 18.62 -28.97 2.24
CA SER A 818 19.48 -28.36 1.21
C SER A 818 19.13 -28.81 -0.22
N LEU A 819 19.45 -27.96 -1.20
CA LEU A 819 19.32 -28.24 -2.63
C LEU A 819 20.45 -27.57 -3.43
N GLN A 820 20.65 -28.05 -4.66
CA GLN A 820 21.60 -27.46 -5.61
C GLN A 820 21.06 -27.58 -7.04
N PHE A 821 21.38 -26.62 -7.91
CA PHE A 821 21.20 -26.74 -9.35
C PHE A 821 22.20 -25.85 -10.12
N ASP A 822 22.50 -26.22 -11.37
CA ASP A 822 23.35 -25.46 -12.28
C ASP A 822 22.47 -24.85 -13.39
N ALA A 823 22.51 -23.52 -13.51
CA ALA A 823 21.82 -22.76 -14.55
C ALA A 823 22.82 -22.19 -15.55
N LYS A 824 22.62 -22.45 -16.85
CA LYS A 824 23.44 -21.85 -17.91
C LYS A 824 22.73 -20.65 -18.53
N PRO A 825 23.47 -19.61 -18.95
CA PRO A 825 22.93 -18.56 -19.82
C PRO A 825 22.28 -19.16 -21.07
N ASN A 826 21.12 -18.62 -21.45
CA ASN A 826 20.49 -18.88 -22.72
C ASN A 826 21.33 -18.19 -23.83
N PRO A 827 21.78 -18.89 -24.90
CA PRO A 827 22.54 -18.25 -25.98
C PRO A 827 21.80 -17.13 -26.71
N THR A 828 20.47 -17.03 -26.60
CA THR A 828 19.69 -15.89 -27.11
C THR A 828 19.64 -14.70 -26.15
N TYR A 829 20.21 -14.82 -24.94
CA TYR A 829 20.36 -13.71 -24.01
C TYR A 829 21.50 -12.80 -24.47
N VAL A 830 21.16 -11.68 -25.07
CA VAL A 830 22.09 -10.55 -25.21
C VAL A 830 22.09 -9.79 -23.88
N PRO A 831 23.22 -9.70 -23.15
CA PRO A 831 23.31 -8.87 -21.96
C PRO A 831 23.12 -7.39 -22.35
N SER A 832 21.97 -6.83 -21.97
CA SER A 832 21.51 -5.50 -22.42
C SER A 832 22.02 -4.34 -21.58
#